data_AF-A0A9D7S1X2-F1
#
_entry.id   AF-A0A9D7S1X2-F1
#
_cell.length_a   1.000
_cell.length_b   1.000
_cell.length_c   1.000
_cell.angle_alpha   90.00
_cell.angle_beta   90.00
_cell.angle_gamma   90.00
#
_symmetry.space_group_name_H-M   'P 1'
#
loop_
_entity.id
_entity.type
_entity.pdbx_description
1 polymer ?
#
loop_
_entity_poly.entity_id
_entity_poly.type
_entity_poly.pdbx_seq_one_letter_code
_entity_poly.pdbx_strand_id
1 'polypeptide(L)'
;MRFSLVALMCVAGSAFAAQPPSVALDAPSAASTLQYDALDLAKLQAEDTRAALAGQPRRYAVTHRIKSIEVSADTSSGGEWTTLVDGRLIWRLPIRADGAVSIDVGFSRLRLPQGAELWLSDTQRSVVRGPYTDADNPRSGILALPMVPGSEAVLELIVPADKRELVDLQLGFVNHGYRSSSAADAVKSGTCNVDTGCAQGDAWRQQIRSAAHFTFTADAGLSCTGQLVNRSNGDRAPLFLTANHCLKDAPIAATVVVYWKYESPTCREVNSGANGNPLPLTIAAATQSGAALLATYAPSDMTLLRLSQAPPALADAYWSGWDRRNLAPTSAVTIHHPQGHEKRISFENDALAISDYEPTPAGDATTHLKVFDWDVGTTESRSSGAALWNADKRIVGTLHGGFAACGNNDADYYGRLFTSWTGGGTDTTRLSNHLDPIASGAETVNGTGTCNAPTLTLTTNADPVIAGSDVLFTATASGGAGGYSYSWDIDGDGVIDKKSSTNTLSARFNREVQFNASVIVADSLGCESTAQRAVSVVGHRVRLQAALGQPTQVCGDNDATIEPGERWRLDTQLVNAGQRATSAEALSLFAKSGVDSVAGALRDQYGYAVTDSTQGGQCDYQYIDITNQVPALQLTASGSFPANDDGRTGVIDLAAVNGAFNFYGQTVSQVVMSTNGYIGTSAATTGGDFTNLCGATPSADNNGGRLQVMHDDLVAGSLRWASFAQCPRPSTVAPFAQRCLVFQWNNAGVYAGSTATGDFDFQAVVYPQTWQIIYQYRNSIPGNGETATVGILNPAVAGQQLTSSCNQPQVTPLRAVCFYHPQHLPASADITKLRMENPLVDVGSLQPAATKAVSTFFAVDPAATCGSRYRIGLAGTADDNSGNFSTSTFEFLVGDDGNCNVSNSCAVSLPPVVNLRPGVFFNPRRAGNGLVSHVVPVPGQLPIFFAAWYTGNADRTPTWYIVQGQVQDNQVVAPILRVTRDVAAGTFSVDRQTVGSARVHFVSAEKILFNYFIDATSEGGSEILSHGFQGLASGTPNRTGTWFYGQEDGWGQTYDSYVANTVAREFITTYLYDSTGQPRWVLTDAAAADTGDLPTNAYQVHCPSCGWIDFFDSVKPAGSMRRSFVAPNSGTLSTTFTLPLPMLGTWNRNQVPISILTPVLPEQQ
;
A
#
# COMPACT_ATOMS: atom_id res chain seq x y z
N MET A 1 5.96 33.47 52.54
CA MET A 1 4.68 33.00 53.13
C MET A 1 4.34 31.66 52.50
N ARG A 2 4.11 30.63 53.33
CA ARG A 2 3.67 29.29 52.91
C ARG A 2 2.19 29.36 52.54
N PHE A 3 1.78 28.84 51.37
CA PHE A 3 0.52 28.11 51.17
C PHE A 3 0.61 27.24 49.90
N SER A 4 -0.02 26.07 50.00
CA SER A 4 0.22 24.81 49.29
C SER A 4 -0.06 24.80 47.78
N LEU A 5 0.83 24.13 47.04
CA LEU A 5 0.63 23.67 45.67
C LEU A 5 0.22 22.18 45.74
N VAL A 6 -1.05 21.85 45.50
CA VAL A 6 -1.48 20.50 45.12
C VAL A 6 -1.91 20.61 43.67
N ALA A 7 -0.95 20.41 42.76
CA ALA A 7 -1.22 20.28 41.34
C ALA A 7 -1.64 18.83 41.07
N LEU A 8 -2.88 18.68 40.60
CA LEU A 8 -3.44 17.45 40.10
C LEU A 8 -2.66 17.06 38.82
N MET A 9 -1.71 16.13 38.95
CA MET A 9 -1.12 15.43 37.81
C MET A 9 -2.19 14.53 37.20
N CYS A 10 -2.84 14.98 36.12
CA CYS A 10 -3.42 14.04 35.15
C CYS A 10 -2.27 13.45 34.34
N VAL A 11 -1.66 12.39 34.87
CA VAL A 11 -0.90 11.45 34.06
C VAL A 11 -1.93 10.82 33.12
N ALA A 12 -1.83 11.11 31.82
CA ALA A 12 -2.46 10.28 30.80
C ALA A 12 -1.75 8.92 30.83
N GLY A 13 -2.13 8.10 31.81
CA GLY A 13 -1.82 6.69 31.82
C GLY A 13 -2.57 6.09 30.65
N SER A 14 -1.85 5.50 29.71
CA SER A 14 -2.41 4.49 28.81
C SER A 14 -3.25 3.56 29.67
N ALA A 15 -4.56 3.53 29.43
CA ALA A 15 -5.44 2.60 30.12
C ALA A 15 -4.95 1.20 29.73
N PHE A 16 -4.17 0.56 30.61
CA PHE A 16 -3.97 -0.87 30.53
C PHE A 16 -5.38 -1.48 30.52
N ALA A 17 -5.70 -2.24 29.48
CA ALA A 17 -6.95 -2.98 29.42
C ALA A 17 -7.09 -3.73 30.75
N ALA A 18 -8.18 -3.49 31.48
CA ALA A 18 -8.42 -4.14 32.76
C ALA A 18 -8.38 -5.66 32.53
N GLN A 19 -7.37 -6.34 33.08
CA GLN A 19 -7.30 -7.79 33.04
C GLN A 19 -7.98 -8.35 34.29
N PRO A 20 -8.65 -9.51 34.18
CA PRO A 20 -9.25 -10.12 35.35
C PRO A 20 -8.15 -10.49 36.36
N PRO A 21 -8.37 -10.32 37.68
CA PRO A 21 -7.44 -10.68 38.77
C PRO A 21 -6.87 -12.12 38.73
N SER A 22 -7.44 -12.98 37.89
CA SER A 22 -7.04 -14.37 37.68
C SER A 22 -5.70 -14.58 36.98
N VAL A 23 -5.00 -13.54 36.50
CA VAL A 23 -3.71 -13.66 35.77
C VAL A 23 -2.66 -14.45 36.58
N ALA A 24 -2.75 -14.41 37.91
CA ALA A 24 -1.81 -15.05 38.82
C ALA A 24 -2.30 -16.40 39.40
N LEU A 25 -3.42 -16.96 38.91
CA LEU A 25 -3.99 -18.22 39.40
C LEU A 25 -3.71 -19.39 38.45
N ASP A 26 -3.46 -20.58 39.01
CA ASP A 26 -3.38 -21.83 38.24
C ASP A 26 -4.67 -22.08 37.45
N ALA A 27 -4.55 -22.73 36.30
CA ALA A 27 -5.70 -23.09 35.46
C ALA A 27 -6.70 -23.99 36.22
N PRO A 28 -8.01 -23.85 35.99
CA PRO A 28 -9.02 -24.74 36.57
C PRO A 28 -8.79 -26.21 36.15
N SER A 29 -9.31 -27.17 36.92
CA SER A 29 -9.14 -28.58 36.56
C SER A 29 -9.87 -28.94 35.26
N ALA A 30 -9.30 -29.88 34.49
CA ALA A 30 -9.91 -30.38 33.27
C ALA A 30 -11.31 -30.99 33.50
N ALA A 31 -11.61 -31.48 34.71
CA ALA A 31 -12.92 -32.04 35.06
C ALA A 31 -14.04 -30.99 35.10
N SER A 32 -13.70 -29.71 35.18
CA SER A 32 -14.65 -28.58 35.18
C SER A 32 -14.91 -28.00 33.77
N THR A 33 -14.24 -28.51 32.74
CA THR A 33 -14.31 -27.98 31.37
C THR A 33 -15.61 -28.38 30.68
N LEU A 34 -16.28 -27.40 30.07
CA LEU A 34 -17.41 -27.62 29.18
C LEU A 34 -16.89 -27.91 27.77
N GLN A 35 -16.93 -29.19 27.35
CA GLN A 35 -16.33 -29.68 26.11
C GLN A 35 -17.39 -29.97 25.02
N TYR A 36 -17.09 -29.59 23.78
CA TYR A 36 -17.83 -29.96 22.57
C TYR A 36 -16.90 -30.55 21.51
N ASP A 37 -17.35 -31.62 20.85
CA ASP A 37 -16.65 -32.24 19.73
C ASP A 37 -16.67 -31.36 18.48
N ALA A 38 -15.77 -31.64 17.53
CA ALA A 38 -15.70 -30.92 16.27
C ALA A 38 -16.99 -31.05 15.44
N LEU A 39 -17.39 -29.96 14.78
CA LEU A 39 -18.58 -29.90 13.94
C LEU A 39 -18.36 -30.60 12.58
N ASP A 40 -19.42 -31.19 12.04
CA ASP A 40 -19.45 -31.72 10.66
C ASP A 40 -19.65 -30.56 9.67
N LEU A 41 -18.54 -29.97 9.21
CA LEU A 41 -18.55 -28.80 8.32
C LEU A 41 -19.21 -29.07 6.97
N ALA A 42 -19.09 -30.29 6.43
CA ALA A 42 -19.69 -30.66 5.15
C ALA A 42 -21.22 -30.68 5.24
N LYS A 43 -21.76 -31.25 6.32
CA LYS A 43 -23.20 -31.19 6.61
C LYS A 43 -23.68 -29.75 6.78
N LEU A 44 -22.95 -28.93 7.55
CA LEU A 44 -23.33 -27.54 7.78
C LEU A 44 -23.34 -26.73 6.48
N GLN A 45 -22.39 -26.95 5.57
CA GLN A 45 -22.37 -26.29 4.27
C GLN A 45 -23.60 -26.62 3.42
N ALA A 46 -24.05 -27.89 3.42
CA ALA A 46 -25.26 -28.30 2.71
C ALA A 46 -26.54 -27.69 3.30
N GLU A 47 -26.64 -27.63 4.64
CA GLU A 47 -27.74 -26.97 5.35
C GLU A 47 -27.78 -25.46 5.03
N ASP A 48 -26.63 -24.81 5.07
CA ASP A 48 -26.52 -23.36 4.88
C ASP A 48 -26.83 -22.95 3.44
N THR A 49 -26.47 -23.78 2.46
CA THR A 49 -26.84 -23.56 1.04
C THR A 49 -28.37 -23.59 0.88
N ARG A 50 -29.05 -24.52 1.55
CA ARG A 50 -30.52 -24.60 1.53
C ARG A 50 -31.18 -23.42 2.24
N ALA A 51 -30.61 -22.98 3.37
CA ALA A 51 -31.10 -21.83 4.11
C ALA A 51 -30.95 -20.51 3.32
N ALA A 52 -29.83 -20.35 2.60
CA ALA A 52 -29.59 -19.20 1.73
C ALA A 52 -30.63 -19.09 0.60
N LEU A 53 -30.98 -20.21 -0.05
CA LEU A 53 -32.06 -20.26 -1.05
C LEU A 53 -33.44 -19.90 -0.48
N ALA A 54 -33.63 -20.01 0.84
CA ALA A 54 -34.86 -19.65 1.54
C ALA A 54 -34.84 -18.23 2.12
N GLY A 55 -33.84 -17.40 1.76
CA GLY A 55 -33.71 -16.02 2.25
C GLY A 55 -33.45 -15.90 3.75
N GLN A 56 -32.94 -16.96 4.40
CA GLN A 56 -32.65 -16.93 5.83
C GLN A 56 -31.28 -16.27 6.10
N PRO A 57 -31.12 -15.58 7.24
CA PRO A 57 -29.82 -15.06 7.65
C PRO A 57 -28.76 -16.16 7.72
N ARG A 58 -27.54 -15.84 7.26
CA ARG A 58 -26.46 -16.83 7.17
C ARG A 58 -25.83 -17.11 8.53
N ARG A 59 -25.91 -18.36 8.98
CA ARG A 59 -25.32 -18.87 10.24
C ARG A 59 -23.80 -18.69 10.33
N TYR A 60 -23.29 -18.24 11.48
CA TYR A 60 -21.85 -18.21 11.81
C TYR A 60 -21.43 -19.26 12.83
N ALA A 61 -22.36 -19.70 13.68
CA ALA A 61 -22.11 -20.65 14.76
C ALA A 61 -23.25 -21.66 14.93
N VAL A 62 -22.91 -22.87 15.38
CA VAL A 62 -23.88 -23.83 15.92
C VAL A 62 -24.11 -23.51 17.39
N THR A 63 -25.37 -23.42 17.81
CA THR A 63 -25.73 -23.08 19.19
C THR A 63 -25.95 -24.34 20.03
N HIS A 64 -25.15 -24.51 21.07
CA HIS A 64 -25.34 -25.53 22.10
C HIS A 64 -26.15 -24.94 23.25
N ARG A 65 -27.39 -25.38 23.42
CA ARG A 65 -28.27 -24.93 24.52
C ARG A 65 -27.90 -25.63 25.83
N ILE A 66 -27.81 -24.84 26.90
CA ILE A 66 -27.33 -25.29 28.22
C ILE A 66 -28.37 -24.92 29.27
N LYS A 67 -28.53 -25.81 30.26
CA LYS A 67 -29.32 -25.54 31.48
C LYS A 67 -28.63 -26.04 32.76
N SER A 68 -27.57 -26.83 32.61
CA SER A 68 -26.88 -27.54 33.70
C SER A 68 -25.79 -26.72 34.39
N ILE A 69 -25.52 -25.50 33.91
CA ILE A 69 -24.50 -24.61 34.46
C ILE A 69 -25.23 -23.44 35.11
N GLU A 70 -25.21 -23.43 36.44
CA GLU A 70 -25.97 -22.50 37.27
C GLU A 70 -25.23 -22.16 38.56
N VAL A 71 -25.28 -20.87 38.89
CA VAL A 71 -24.63 -20.24 40.03
C VAL A 71 -25.68 -19.36 40.70
N SER A 72 -26.28 -19.85 41.78
CA SER A 72 -27.32 -19.18 42.59
C SER A 72 -27.02 -19.29 44.09
N ALA A 73 -27.95 -18.89 44.96
CA ALA A 73 -27.82 -19.04 46.41
C ALA A 73 -27.77 -20.52 46.84
N ASP A 74 -28.64 -21.34 46.24
CA ASP A 74 -28.84 -22.73 46.65
C ASP A 74 -28.06 -23.73 45.77
N THR A 75 -27.46 -23.27 44.67
CA THR A 75 -26.83 -24.14 43.66
C THR A 75 -25.54 -23.53 43.11
N SER A 76 -24.54 -24.38 42.93
CA SER A 76 -23.33 -24.05 42.18
C SER A 76 -22.95 -25.26 41.34
N SER A 77 -23.12 -25.16 40.03
CA SER A 77 -22.95 -26.24 39.06
C SER A 77 -22.18 -25.74 37.84
N GLY A 78 -21.21 -26.55 37.39
CA GLY A 78 -20.19 -26.10 36.45
C GLY A 78 -19.10 -25.24 37.11
N GLY A 79 -17.91 -25.24 36.51
CA GLY A 79 -16.78 -24.41 36.94
C GLY A 79 -16.25 -24.67 38.36
N GLU A 80 -15.23 -23.91 38.74
CA GLU A 80 -14.53 -24.07 40.03
C GLU A 80 -14.42 -22.73 40.76
N TRP A 81 -14.69 -22.76 42.07
CA TRP A 81 -14.50 -21.62 42.96
C TRP A 81 -13.09 -21.59 43.55
N THR A 82 -12.49 -20.41 43.62
CA THR A 82 -11.23 -20.14 44.32
C THR A 82 -11.36 -18.84 45.10
N THR A 83 -10.69 -18.74 46.25
CA THR A 83 -10.63 -17.49 47.02
C THR A 83 -9.42 -16.68 46.59
N LEU A 84 -9.63 -15.41 46.21
CA LEU A 84 -8.57 -14.47 45.86
C LEU A 84 -7.83 -13.97 47.11
N VAL A 85 -6.61 -13.46 46.91
CA VAL A 85 -5.77 -12.92 48.00
C VAL A 85 -6.45 -11.75 48.72
N ASP A 86 -7.33 -11.00 48.03
CA ASP A 86 -8.10 -9.90 48.58
C ASP A 86 -9.41 -10.33 49.30
N GLY A 87 -9.67 -11.63 49.41
CA GLY A 87 -10.84 -12.19 50.08
C GLY A 87 -12.11 -12.30 49.21
N ARG A 88 -12.08 -11.87 47.94
CA ARG A 88 -13.17 -12.12 46.99
C ARG A 88 -13.18 -13.59 46.52
N LEU A 89 -14.32 -14.04 46.01
CA LEU A 89 -14.48 -15.35 45.41
C LEU A 89 -14.44 -15.23 43.89
N ILE A 90 -13.72 -16.13 43.21
CA ILE A 90 -13.73 -16.25 41.75
C ILE A 90 -14.24 -17.64 41.34
N TRP A 91 -15.20 -17.68 40.41
CA TRP A 91 -15.69 -18.87 39.74
C TRP A 91 -15.21 -18.89 38.31
N ARG A 92 -14.63 -20.01 37.86
CA ARG A 92 -14.06 -20.13 36.52
C ARG A 92 -14.60 -21.36 35.81
N LEU A 93 -15.09 -21.17 34.58
CA LEU A 93 -15.57 -22.23 33.70
C LEU A 93 -14.74 -22.20 32.40
N PRO A 94 -13.81 -23.16 32.22
CA PRO A 94 -13.21 -23.40 30.92
C PRO A 94 -14.24 -23.96 29.94
N ILE A 95 -14.21 -23.47 28.71
CA ILE A 95 -15.08 -23.89 27.60
C ILE A 95 -14.16 -24.27 26.45
N ARG A 96 -14.36 -25.45 25.88
CA ARG A 96 -13.62 -25.91 24.71
C ARG A 96 -14.57 -26.49 23.68
N ALA A 97 -14.44 -26.01 22.46
CA ALA A 97 -15.24 -26.42 21.32
C ALA A 97 -14.28 -26.76 20.17
N ASP A 98 -14.05 -28.05 19.94
CA ASP A 98 -12.99 -28.49 19.03
C ASP A 98 -13.23 -27.97 17.60
N GLY A 99 -12.18 -27.43 16.98
CA GLY A 99 -12.26 -26.83 15.65
C GLY A 99 -13.07 -25.53 15.58
N ALA A 100 -13.51 -24.94 16.70
CA ALA A 100 -14.14 -23.63 16.68
C ALA A 100 -13.13 -22.53 16.31
N VAL A 101 -13.60 -21.56 15.53
CA VAL A 101 -12.83 -20.35 15.19
C VAL A 101 -13.16 -19.17 16.11
N SER A 102 -14.29 -19.25 16.82
CA SER A 102 -14.71 -18.30 17.84
C SER A 102 -15.68 -18.94 18.82
N ILE A 103 -15.72 -18.43 20.05
CA ILE A 103 -16.69 -18.81 21.08
C ILE A 103 -17.38 -17.56 21.61
N ASP A 104 -18.72 -17.59 21.66
CA ASP A 104 -19.52 -16.66 22.44
C ASP A 104 -20.55 -17.40 23.30
N VAL A 105 -21.03 -16.71 24.33
CA VAL A 105 -21.89 -17.30 25.36
C VAL A 105 -23.06 -16.38 25.65
N GLY A 106 -24.17 -16.97 26.10
CA GLY A 106 -25.28 -16.19 26.61
C GLY A 106 -26.01 -16.85 27.76
N PHE A 107 -26.62 -16.01 28.57
CA PHE A 107 -27.28 -16.37 29.81
C PHE A 107 -28.80 -16.37 29.63
N SER A 108 -29.46 -17.39 30.18
CA SER A 108 -30.92 -17.41 30.32
C SER A 108 -31.39 -16.68 31.57
N ARG A 109 -30.52 -16.58 32.57
CA ARG A 109 -30.66 -15.73 33.77
C ARG A 109 -29.31 -15.10 34.11
N LEU A 110 -29.28 -13.79 34.30
CA LEU A 110 -28.11 -13.07 34.77
C LEU A 110 -28.53 -11.94 35.70
N ARG A 111 -28.09 -12.03 36.95
CA ARG A 111 -28.17 -11.00 37.97
C ARG A 111 -26.89 -11.00 38.79
N LEU A 112 -26.10 -9.95 38.62
CA LEU A 112 -24.86 -9.68 39.33
C LEU A 112 -25.14 -8.71 40.49
N PRO A 113 -24.69 -8.99 41.73
CA PRO A 113 -24.78 -8.04 42.83
C PRO A 113 -23.69 -6.96 42.72
N GLN A 114 -23.90 -5.84 43.42
CA GLN A 114 -22.93 -4.73 43.42
C GLN A 114 -21.53 -5.20 43.83
N GLY A 115 -20.54 -4.90 42.99
CA GLY A 115 -19.13 -5.29 43.18
C GLY A 115 -18.76 -6.65 42.59
N ALA A 116 -19.70 -7.35 41.95
CA ALA A 116 -19.40 -8.51 41.13
C ALA A 116 -18.93 -8.10 39.72
N GLU A 117 -18.07 -8.93 39.13
CA GLU A 117 -17.51 -8.74 37.80
C GLU A 117 -17.58 -10.05 37.02
N LEU A 118 -18.11 -10.02 35.81
CA LEU A 118 -18.16 -11.16 34.89
C LEU A 118 -17.26 -10.89 33.68
N TRP A 119 -16.52 -11.90 33.24
CA TRP A 119 -15.53 -11.81 32.19
C TRP A 119 -15.59 -13.01 31.25
N LEU A 120 -15.34 -12.80 29.96
CA LEU A 120 -15.09 -13.87 28.98
C LEU A 120 -13.76 -13.57 28.28
N SER A 121 -12.86 -14.54 28.23
CA SER A 121 -11.56 -14.39 27.55
C SER A 121 -11.16 -15.63 26.78
N ASP A 122 -10.32 -15.47 25.75
CA ASP A 122 -9.58 -16.60 25.19
C ASP A 122 -8.49 -17.06 26.17
N THR A 123 -7.94 -18.27 25.97
CA THR A 123 -6.95 -18.84 26.91
C THR A 123 -5.64 -18.04 26.97
N GLN A 124 -5.27 -17.34 25.89
CA GLN A 124 -4.12 -16.45 25.85
C GLN A 124 -4.41 -15.05 26.39
N ARG A 125 -5.68 -14.74 26.70
CA ARG A 125 -6.15 -13.40 27.09
C ARG A 125 -5.77 -12.31 26.08
N SER A 126 -5.64 -12.69 24.81
CA SER A 126 -5.46 -11.75 23.71
C SER A 126 -6.71 -10.90 23.50
N VAL A 127 -7.89 -11.46 23.82
CA VAL A 127 -9.18 -10.78 23.80
C VAL A 127 -9.90 -11.05 25.10
N VAL A 128 -10.16 -9.98 25.84
CA VAL A 128 -10.91 -10.01 27.11
C VAL A 128 -12.19 -9.18 26.95
N ARG A 129 -13.32 -9.75 27.31
CA ARG A 129 -14.64 -9.10 27.38
C ARG A 129 -15.04 -8.94 28.83
N GLY A 130 -15.40 -7.72 29.22
CA GLY A 130 -15.74 -7.35 30.58
C GLY A 130 -14.87 -6.20 31.11
N PRO A 131 -15.02 -5.84 32.40
CA PRO A 131 -15.94 -6.49 33.35
C PRO A 131 -17.39 -6.12 33.02
N TYR A 132 -18.29 -7.11 33.05
CA TYR A 132 -19.72 -6.87 33.17
C TYR A 132 -20.08 -6.83 34.65
N THR A 133 -20.82 -5.82 35.07
CA THR A 133 -21.10 -5.51 36.48
C THR A 133 -22.60 -5.48 36.75
N ASP A 134 -23.01 -5.12 37.96
CA ASP A 134 -24.43 -4.94 38.30
C ASP A 134 -25.13 -3.87 37.46
N ALA A 135 -24.38 -2.91 36.89
CA ALA A 135 -24.88 -1.92 35.94
C ALA A 135 -25.30 -2.53 34.59
N ASP A 136 -24.75 -3.69 34.24
CA ASP A 136 -24.99 -4.40 32.97
C ASP A 136 -26.12 -5.43 33.08
N ASN A 137 -26.74 -5.56 34.26
CA ASN A 137 -27.84 -6.50 34.47
C ASN A 137 -28.99 -6.27 33.48
N PRO A 138 -29.33 -7.26 32.63
CA PRO A 138 -30.41 -7.11 31.68
C PRO A 138 -31.76 -7.09 32.41
N ARG A 139 -32.68 -6.19 32.00
CA ARG A 139 -34.06 -6.18 32.54
C ARG A 139 -34.81 -7.49 32.26
N SER A 140 -34.47 -8.17 31.17
CA SER A 140 -35.05 -9.47 30.78
C SER A 140 -34.45 -10.66 31.54
N GLY A 141 -33.33 -10.48 32.25
CA GLY A 141 -32.51 -11.59 32.75
C GLY A 141 -31.66 -12.29 31.68
N ILE A 142 -31.80 -11.92 30.40
CA ILE A 142 -31.07 -12.55 29.28
C ILE A 142 -29.99 -11.59 28.78
N LEU A 143 -28.75 -12.08 28.65
CA LEU A 143 -27.63 -11.31 28.10
C LEU A 143 -26.72 -12.25 27.30
N ALA A 144 -26.29 -11.82 26.11
CA ALA A 144 -25.23 -12.47 25.36
C ALA A 144 -23.92 -11.66 25.46
N LEU A 145 -22.79 -12.34 25.51
CA LEU A 145 -21.47 -11.70 25.53
C LEU A 145 -20.86 -11.72 24.12
N PRO A 146 -20.03 -10.74 23.75
CA PRO A 146 -19.31 -10.75 22.48
C PRO A 146 -18.33 -11.91 22.40
N MET A 147 -18.13 -12.43 21.19
CA MET A 147 -17.21 -13.54 20.95
C MET A 147 -15.74 -13.23 21.29
N VAL A 148 -15.03 -14.30 21.64
CA VAL A 148 -13.57 -14.40 21.75
C VAL A 148 -13.03 -15.36 20.68
N PRO A 149 -11.81 -15.16 20.17
CA PRO A 149 -11.26 -15.99 19.09
C PRO A 149 -10.81 -17.38 19.59
N GLY A 150 -10.83 -18.35 18.68
CA GLY A 150 -10.28 -19.69 18.91
C GLY A 150 -11.27 -20.73 19.43
N SER A 151 -10.75 -21.92 19.70
CA SER A 151 -11.49 -23.11 20.14
C SER A 151 -11.62 -23.25 21.66
N GLU A 152 -11.06 -22.33 22.42
CA GLU A 152 -11.03 -22.37 23.88
C GLU A 152 -11.30 -20.99 24.48
N ALA A 153 -12.15 -20.93 25.50
CA ALA A 153 -12.50 -19.71 26.22
C ALA A 153 -12.61 -20.00 27.72
N VAL A 154 -12.51 -18.96 28.54
CA VAL A 154 -12.73 -19.03 29.98
C VAL A 154 -13.75 -17.97 30.38
N LEU A 155 -14.83 -18.42 31.00
CA LEU A 155 -15.83 -17.56 31.64
C LEU A 155 -15.48 -17.43 33.13
N GLU A 156 -15.33 -16.19 33.62
CA GLU A 156 -14.94 -15.92 35.00
C GLU A 156 -15.96 -14.99 35.68
N LEU A 157 -16.39 -15.35 36.89
CA LEU A 157 -17.25 -14.55 37.74
C LEU A 157 -16.54 -14.26 39.06
N ILE A 158 -16.32 -12.99 39.37
CA ILE A 158 -15.71 -12.53 40.61
C ILE A 158 -16.77 -11.86 41.47
N VAL A 159 -16.84 -12.21 42.76
CA VAL A 159 -17.90 -11.75 43.66
C VAL A 159 -17.32 -11.46 45.05
N PRO A 160 -17.74 -10.38 45.73
CA PRO A 160 -17.52 -10.23 47.17
C PRO A 160 -18.09 -11.43 47.93
N ALA A 161 -17.30 -11.99 48.86
CA ALA A 161 -17.67 -13.26 49.52
C ALA A 161 -19.02 -13.19 50.25
N ASP A 162 -19.35 -12.05 50.84
CA ASP A 162 -20.60 -11.75 51.55
C ASP A 162 -21.81 -11.57 50.62
N LYS A 163 -21.60 -11.47 49.30
CA LYS A 163 -22.65 -11.25 48.30
C LYS A 163 -22.85 -12.44 47.36
N ARG A 164 -22.16 -13.56 47.59
CA ARG A 164 -22.26 -14.74 46.70
C ARG A 164 -23.68 -15.26 46.55
N GLU A 165 -24.47 -15.25 47.61
CA GLU A 165 -25.87 -15.67 47.61
C GLU A 165 -26.79 -14.79 46.76
N LEU A 166 -26.36 -13.57 46.41
CA LEU A 166 -27.13 -12.62 45.61
C LEU A 166 -26.91 -12.76 44.10
N VAL A 167 -26.01 -13.64 43.67
CA VAL A 167 -25.82 -13.97 42.25
C VAL A 167 -26.94 -14.89 41.79
N ASP A 168 -27.50 -14.64 40.60
CA ASP A 168 -28.32 -15.58 39.85
C ASP A 168 -27.83 -15.62 38.41
N LEU A 169 -27.04 -16.64 38.08
CA LEU A 169 -26.45 -16.85 36.77
C LEU A 169 -26.81 -18.25 36.29
N GLN A 170 -27.46 -18.35 35.13
CA GLN A 170 -27.66 -19.60 34.39
C GLN A 170 -27.17 -19.42 32.96
N LEU A 171 -26.18 -20.21 32.57
CA LEU A 171 -25.67 -20.23 31.20
C LEU A 171 -26.72 -20.89 30.31
N GLY A 172 -27.20 -20.15 29.30
CA GLY A 172 -28.26 -20.57 28.39
C GLY A 172 -27.75 -21.17 27.09
N PHE A 173 -26.59 -20.71 26.59
CA PHE A 173 -25.95 -21.28 25.41
C PHE A 173 -24.45 -21.00 25.30
N VAL A 174 -23.77 -21.85 24.52
CA VAL A 174 -22.45 -21.62 23.93
C VAL A 174 -22.60 -21.70 22.41
N ASN A 175 -22.09 -20.71 21.70
CA ASN A 175 -22.03 -20.69 20.24
C ASN A 175 -20.66 -21.22 19.80
N HIS A 176 -20.67 -22.33 19.06
CA HIS A 176 -19.51 -22.96 18.42
C HIS A 176 -19.35 -22.35 17.03
N GLY A 177 -18.54 -21.30 16.93
CA GLY A 177 -18.28 -20.61 15.67
C GLY A 177 -17.47 -21.47 14.71
N TYR A 178 -17.93 -21.61 13.47
CA TYR A 178 -17.21 -22.33 12.40
C TYR A 178 -16.99 -21.47 11.15
N ARG A 179 -17.54 -20.24 11.13
CA ARG A 179 -17.22 -19.21 10.15
C ARG A 179 -16.65 -18.01 10.89
N SER A 180 -15.38 -17.78 10.66
CA SER A 180 -14.68 -16.66 11.25
C SER A 180 -14.50 -15.57 10.19
N SER A 181 -14.46 -14.32 10.63
CA SER A 181 -13.96 -13.21 9.81
C SER A 181 -12.43 -13.14 9.73
N SER A 182 -11.75 -14.24 10.05
CA SER A 182 -10.29 -14.38 10.17
C SER A 182 -9.76 -15.74 9.70
N ALA A 183 -10.58 -16.59 9.07
CA ALA A 183 -10.18 -17.90 8.56
C ALA A 183 -9.97 -17.81 7.05
N ALA A 184 -8.83 -18.32 6.58
CA ALA A 184 -8.43 -18.32 5.17
C ALA A 184 -9.41 -19.07 4.23
N ASP A 185 -10.29 -19.91 4.77
CA ASP A 185 -11.21 -20.77 4.00
C ASP A 185 -12.70 -20.37 4.07
N ALA A 186 -13.03 -19.17 4.58
CA ALA A 186 -14.40 -18.69 4.60
C ALA A 186 -14.77 -17.98 3.28
N VAL A 187 -15.90 -18.35 2.66
CA VAL A 187 -16.51 -17.61 1.53
C VAL A 187 -16.62 -16.12 1.91
N LYS A 188 -15.74 -15.31 1.34
CA LYS A 188 -15.50 -13.92 1.72
C LYS A 188 -16.42 -12.95 0.99
N SER A 189 -16.61 -11.74 1.54
CA SER A 189 -17.03 -10.58 0.77
C SER A 189 -16.09 -10.37 -0.40
N GLY A 190 -16.68 -10.23 -1.59
CA GLY A 190 -15.94 -10.13 -2.84
C GLY A 190 -15.09 -8.85 -2.90
N THR A 191 -14.05 -8.91 -3.71
CA THR A 191 -13.03 -7.86 -3.82
C THR A 191 -13.56 -6.56 -4.41
N CYS A 192 -14.74 -6.56 -5.03
CA CYS A 192 -15.39 -5.37 -5.60
C CYS A 192 -15.96 -4.41 -4.54
N ASN A 193 -16.17 -4.87 -3.31
CA ASN A 193 -16.67 -4.02 -2.23
C ASN A 193 -15.65 -2.92 -1.85
N VAL A 194 -16.12 -1.72 -1.54
CA VAL A 194 -15.24 -0.59 -1.17
C VAL A 194 -15.14 -0.46 0.34
N ASP A 195 -13.91 -0.44 0.89
CA ASP A 195 -13.70 -0.16 2.31
C ASP A 195 -14.21 1.24 2.66
N THR A 196 -14.85 1.39 3.82
CA THR A 196 -15.28 2.71 4.29
C THR A 196 -14.11 3.67 4.45
N GLY A 197 -12.90 3.19 4.77
CA GLY A 197 -11.68 3.98 4.88
C GLY A 197 -11.17 4.61 3.57
N CYS A 198 -11.70 4.22 2.41
CA CYS A 198 -11.34 4.81 1.12
C CYS A 198 -11.91 6.23 0.95
N ALA A 199 -11.36 6.96 -0.03
CA ALA A 199 -11.75 8.35 -0.34
C ALA A 199 -13.25 8.49 -0.65
N GLN A 200 -13.87 7.46 -1.24
CA GLN A 200 -15.31 7.38 -1.47
C GLN A 200 -16.11 7.54 -0.16
N GLY A 201 -15.57 7.10 0.97
CA GLY A 201 -16.18 7.24 2.30
C GLY A 201 -16.07 8.63 2.93
N ASP A 202 -15.29 9.56 2.39
CA ASP A 202 -15.01 10.87 3.01
C ASP A 202 -16.27 11.71 3.18
N ALA A 203 -17.13 11.73 2.17
CA ALA A 203 -18.41 12.43 2.25
C ALA A 203 -19.38 11.76 3.24
N TRP A 204 -19.14 10.52 3.67
CA TRP A 204 -20.08 9.66 4.41
C TRP A 204 -19.61 9.30 5.83
N ARG A 205 -18.54 9.92 6.33
CA ARG A 205 -17.94 9.64 7.65
C ARG A 205 -18.95 9.62 8.80
N GLN A 206 -19.97 10.48 8.74
CA GLN A 206 -21.03 10.49 9.76
C GLN A 206 -21.93 9.25 9.67
N GLN A 207 -22.47 8.93 8.50
CA GLN A 207 -23.34 7.78 8.28
C GLN A 207 -22.60 6.46 8.53
N ILE A 208 -21.31 6.40 8.19
CA ILE A 208 -20.43 5.26 8.49
C ILE A 208 -20.44 4.94 9.99
N ARG A 209 -20.40 5.95 10.87
CA ARG A 209 -20.46 5.78 12.34
C ARG A 209 -21.83 5.34 12.86
N SER A 210 -22.89 5.40 12.06
CA SER A 210 -24.22 4.91 12.44
C SER A 210 -24.41 3.42 12.20
N ALA A 211 -23.72 2.86 11.19
CA ALA A 211 -23.85 1.45 10.79
C ALA A 211 -22.95 0.53 11.63
N ALA A 212 -23.43 -0.67 11.93
CA ALA A 212 -22.69 -1.68 12.69
C ALA A 212 -23.06 -3.11 12.30
N HIS A 213 -22.10 -4.00 12.51
CA HIS A 213 -22.30 -5.44 12.49
C HIS A 213 -22.97 -5.84 13.79
N PHE A 214 -23.93 -6.77 13.75
CA PHE A 214 -24.46 -7.36 14.98
C PHE A 214 -24.71 -8.85 14.84
N THR A 215 -24.56 -9.56 15.95
CA THR A 215 -24.89 -10.98 16.09
C THR A 215 -26.11 -11.16 17.00
N PHE A 216 -26.79 -12.29 16.84
CA PHE A 216 -27.93 -12.69 17.67
C PHE A 216 -28.11 -14.21 17.63
N THR A 217 -28.76 -14.78 18.64
CA THR A 217 -28.86 -16.23 18.82
C THR A 217 -30.31 -16.70 18.79
N ALA A 218 -30.65 -17.41 17.72
CA ALA A 218 -31.91 -18.13 17.53
C ALA A 218 -31.67 -19.65 17.74
N ASP A 219 -32.05 -20.50 16.78
CA ASP A 219 -31.63 -21.91 16.73
C ASP A 219 -30.14 -22.08 16.37
N ALA A 220 -29.51 -20.97 15.95
CA ALA A 220 -28.10 -20.87 15.64
C ALA A 220 -27.59 -19.44 15.93
N GLY A 221 -26.27 -19.25 15.89
CA GLY A 221 -25.65 -17.93 15.87
C GLY A 221 -25.77 -17.31 14.47
N LEU A 222 -26.44 -16.17 14.38
CA LEU A 222 -26.73 -15.44 13.15
C LEU A 222 -26.12 -14.03 13.21
N SER A 223 -25.94 -13.40 12.05
CA SER A 223 -25.47 -12.00 11.97
C SER A 223 -26.08 -11.25 10.80
N CYS A 224 -26.21 -9.94 10.97
CA CYS A 224 -26.75 -8.99 9.98
C CYS A 224 -26.11 -7.59 10.17
N THR A 225 -26.57 -6.62 9.38
CA THR A 225 -26.23 -5.20 9.51
C THR A 225 -27.40 -4.43 10.13
N GLY A 226 -27.10 -3.41 10.92
CA GLY A 226 -28.09 -2.39 11.29
C GLY A 226 -27.45 -1.03 11.56
N GLN A 227 -28.30 -0.04 11.86
CA GLN A 227 -27.86 1.34 12.02
C GLN A 227 -28.65 2.11 13.08
N LEU A 228 -27.98 3.05 13.74
CA LEU A 228 -28.66 4.01 14.60
C LEU A 228 -29.47 5.02 13.79
N VAL A 229 -30.71 5.26 14.21
CA VAL A 229 -31.64 6.18 13.55
C VAL A 229 -32.10 7.28 14.50
N ASN A 230 -32.09 8.52 14.01
CA ASN A 230 -32.45 9.69 14.79
C ASN A 230 -33.97 9.80 14.98
N ARG A 231 -34.38 10.57 16.00
CA ARG A 231 -35.78 10.90 16.29
C ARG A 231 -36.01 12.39 16.06
N SER A 232 -37.27 12.78 15.80
CA SER A 232 -37.63 14.19 15.58
C SER A 232 -37.32 15.11 16.77
N ASN A 233 -37.18 14.57 17.98
CA ASN A 233 -36.78 15.30 19.19
C ASN A 233 -35.26 15.32 19.44
N GLY A 234 -34.45 14.61 18.64
CA GLY A 234 -32.99 14.60 18.75
C GLY A 234 -32.43 14.07 20.07
N ASP A 235 -33.18 13.25 20.82
CA ASP A 235 -32.81 12.81 22.18
C ASP A 235 -31.73 11.72 22.24
N ARG A 236 -31.17 11.32 21.09
CA ARG A 236 -30.14 10.28 20.97
C ARG A 236 -30.52 8.95 21.62
N ALA A 237 -31.82 8.62 21.68
CA ALA A 237 -32.25 7.30 22.10
C ALA A 237 -31.59 6.22 21.21
N PRO A 238 -31.10 5.10 21.76
CA PRO A 238 -30.33 4.10 21.02
C PRO A 238 -31.24 3.20 20.16
N LEU A 239 -31.95 3.80 19.21
CA LEU A 239 -32.82 3.12 18.27
C LEU A 239 -31.99 2.54 17.13
N PHE A 240 -32.07 1.23 16.94
CA PHE A 240 -31.27 0.48 15.99
C PHE A 240 -32.19 -0.18 14.96
N LEU A 241 -32.11 0.27 13.71
CA LEU A 241 -32.93 -0.17 12.59
C LEU A 241 -32.22 -1.30 11.84
N THR A 242 -32.95 -2.36 11.51
CA THR A 242 -32.48 -3.54 10.76
C THR A 242 -33.67 -4.21 10.04
N ALA A 243 -33.50 -5.43 9.55
CA ALA A 243 -34.50 -6.18 8.78
C ALA A 243 -35.36 -7.15 9.61
N ASN A 244 -36.61 -7.39 9.19
CA ASN A 244 -37.53 -8.37 9.81
C ASN A 244 -37.02 -9.81 9.66
N HIS A 245 -36.51 -10.17 8.48
CA HIS A 245 -35.98 -11.50 8.22
C HIS A 245 -34.72 -11.80 9.04
N CYS A 246 -33.98 -10.76 9.47
CA CYS A 246 -32.90 -10.89 10.45
C CYS A 246 -33.48 -11.21 11.83
N LEU A 247 -34.33 -10.34 12.38
CA LEU A 247 -34.83 -10.47 13.75
C LEU A 247 -36.27 -10.00 13.86
N LYS A 248 -37.17 -10.87 14.32
CA LYS A 248 -38.59 -10.56 14.54
C LYS A 248 -39.15 -10.99 15.91
N ASP A 249 -38.34 -11.68 16.72
CA ASP A 249 -38.79 -12.25 18.00
C ASP A 249 -38.22 -11.50 19.20
N ALA A 250 -39.10 -11.10 20.12
CA ALA A 250 -38.70 -10.32 21.29
C ALA A 250 -37.67 -11.02 22.21
N PRO A 251 -37.76 -12.35 22.48
CA PRO A 251 -36.73 -13.02 23.28
C PRO A 251 -35.35 -13.05 22.60
N ILE A 252 -35.31 -13.11 21.26
CA ILE A 252 -34.06 -13.12 20.49
C ILE A 252 -33.39 -11.74 20.53
N ALA A 253 -34.16 -10.64 20.55
CA ALA A 253 -33.62 -9.28 20.69
C ALA A 253 -32.71 -9.11 21.92
N ALA A 254 -32.98 -9.80 23.01
CA ALA A 254 -32.15 -9.74 24.22
C ALA A 254 -30.75 -10.37 24.04
N THR A 255 -30.55 -11.18 22.99
CA THR A 255 -29.26 -11.83 22.66
C THR A 255 -28.40 -11.02 21.69
N VAL A 256 -28.87 -9.84 21.26
CA VAL A 256 -28.13 -9.01 20.31
C VAL A 256 -26.78 -8.57 20.89
N VAL A 257 -25.72 -8.69 20.10
CA VAL A 257 -24.42 -8.06 20.37
C VAL A 257 -24.02 -7.22 19.17
N VAL A 258 -23.81 -5.92 19.38
CA VAL A 258 -23.41 -4.95 18.35
C VAL A 258 -21.89 -4.74 18.40
N TYR A 259 -21.25 -4.71 17.24
CA TYR A 259 -19.83 -4.49 17.04
C TYR A 259 -19.61 -3.16 16.29
N TRP A 260 -19.18 -2.14 17.03
CA TRP A 260 -18.98 -0.78 16.53
C TRP A 260 -17.60 -0.60 15.90
N LYS A 261 -17.54 0.20 14.82
CA LYS A 261 -16.31 0.48 14.06
C LYS A 261 -15.54 -0.79 13.66
N TYR A 262 -16.27 -1.84 13.29
CA TYR A 262 -15.68 -3.00 12.65
C TYR A 262 -15.42 -2.69 11.17
N GLU A 263 -14.28 -2.06 10.86
CA GLU A 263 -13.94 -1.59 9.52
C GLU A 263 -12.44 -1.69 9.25
N SER A 264 -12.03 -1.67 7.98
CA SER A 264 -10.60 -1.70 7.62
C SER A 264 -9.90 -0.42 8.08
N PRO A 265 -8.72 -0.50 8.73
CA PRO A 265 -7.97 0.68 9.16
C PRO A 265 -7.31 1.44 8.00
N THR A 266 -7.17 0.80 6.84
CA THR A 266 -6.62 1.38 5.61
C THR A 266 -7.57 1.15 4.44
N CYS A 267 -7.50 2.01 3.43
CA CYS A 267 -8.18 1.74 2.16
C CYS A 267 -7.45 0.61 1.42
N ARG A 268 -8.08 -0.56 1.30
CA ARG A 268 -7.55 -1.64 0.46
C ARG A 268 -8.06 -1.43 -0.96
N GLU A 269 -7.15 -1.56 -1.93
CA GLU A 269 -7.45 -1.33 -3.34
C GLU A 269 -8.61 -2.23 -3.82
N VAL A 270 -9.65 -1.63 -4.39
CA VAL A 270 -10.83 -2.36 -4.89
C VAL A 270 -10.37 -3.38 -5.95
N ASN A 271 -10.99 -4.55 -5.95
CA ASN A 271 -10.66 -5.71 -6.78
C ASN A 271 -9.30 -6.38 -6.51
N SER A 272 -8.50 -5.90 -5.54
CA SER A 272 -7.23 -6.55 -5.17
C SER A 272 -7.39 -7.77 -4.26
N GLY A 273 -6.40 -8.67 -4.28
CA GLY A 273 -6.29 -9.77 -3.30
C GLY A 273 -6.23 -9.27 -1.84
N ALA A 274 -5.60 -8.11 -1.59
CA ALA A 274 -5.59 -7.49 -0.26
C ALA A 274 -7.01 -7.13 0.21
N ASN A 275 -7.82 -6.55 -0.67
CA ASN A 275 -9.22 -6.27 -0.41
C ASN A 275 -10.07 -7.54 -0.27
N GLY A 276 -9.52 -8.67 -0.74
CA GLY A 276 -9.94 -10.06 -0.58
C GLY A 276 -9.40 -10.80 0.66
N ASN A 277 -8.68 -10.16 1.60
CA ASN A 277 -8.34 -10.76 2.92
C ASN A 277 -9.28 -10.30 4.07
N PRO A 278 -9.91 -11.19 4.86
CA PRO A 278 -10.84 -10.78 5.92
C PRO A 278 -10.08 -10.32 7.18
N LEU A 279 -10.64 -9.36 7.93
CA LEU A 279 -10.08 -8.88 9.19
C LEU A 279 -10.89 -9.41 10.39
N PRO A 280 -10.22 -9.76 11.50
CA PRO A 280 -10.91 -10.37 12.63
C PRO A 280 -11.90 -9.38 13.26
N LEU A 281 -13.06 -9.88 13.68
CA LEU A 281 -14.10 -9.07 14.34
C LEU A 281 -13.60 -8.40 15.63
N THR A 282 -12.47 -8.86 16.17
CA THR A 282 -11.78 -8.32 17.34
C THR A 282 -11.20 -6.92 17.11
N ILE A 283 -11.08 -6.44 15.85
CA ILE A 283 -10.68 -5.06 15.56
C ILE A 283 -11.78 -4.03 15.85
N ALA A 284 -13.02 -4.47 16.11
CA ALA A 284 -14.11 -3.57 16.46
C ALA A 284 -13.72 -2.70 17.67
N ALA A 285 -13.88 -1.38 17.56
CA ALA A 285 -13.45 -0.45 18.60
C ALA A 285 -14.28 -0.59 19.90
N ALA A 286 -15.52 -1.06 19.79
CA ALA A 286 -16.37 -1.29 20.94
C ALA A 286 -17.45 -2.35 20.66
N THR A 287 -17.96 -2.96 21.73
CA THR A 287 -19.08 -3.91 21.67
C THR A 287 -20.18 -3.52 22.63
N GLN A 288 -21.42 -3.87 22.33
CA GLN A 288 -22.57 -3.59 23.20
C GLN A 288 -23.57 -4.75 23.16
N SER A 289 -24.05 -5.17 24.33
CA SER A 289 -24.96 -6.33 24.47
C SER A 289 -26.38 -5.94 24.86
N GLY A 290 -27.34 -6.69 24.31
CA GLY A 290 -28.76 -6.63 24.64
C GLY A 290 -29.55 -5.56 23.89
N ALA A 291 -30.74 -5.93 23.44
CA ALA A 291 -31.74 -5.02 22.89
C ALA A 291 -33.16 -5.46 23.25
N ALA A 292 -34.12 -4.55 23.06
CA ALA A 292 -35.55 -4.82 23.10
C ALA A 292 -36.17 -4.61 21.71
N LEU A 293 -37.06 -5.50 21.30
CA LEU A 293 -37.84 -5.34 20.08
C LEU A 293 -38.91 -4.26 20.28
N LEU A 294 -38.89 -3.21 19.45
CA LEU A 294 -39.89 -2.14 19.49
C LEU A 294 -40.98 -2.33 18.44
N ALA A 295 -40.58 -2.57 17.19
CA ALA A 295 -41.49 -2.78 16.09
C ALA A 295 -40.89 -3.74 15.05
N THR A 296 -41.74 -4.51 14.39
CA THR A 296 -41.33 -5.33 13.25
C THR A 296 -42.47 -5.50 12.24
N TYR A 297 -42.17 -5.49 10.95
CA TYR A 297 -43.17 -5.52 9.90
C TYR A 297 -42.66 -6.26 8.66
N ALA A 298 -43.24 -7.42 8.38
CA ALA A 298 -42.81 -8.30 7.29
C ALA A 298 -42.99 -7.71 5.87
N PRO A 299 -44.08 -7.00 5.52
CA PRO A 299 -44.29 -6.53 4.14
C PRO A 299 -43.23 -5.56 3.60
N SER A 300 -42.57 -4.77 4.45
CA SER A 300 -41.42 -3.93 4.09
C SER A 300 -40.15 -4.35 4.82
N ASP A 301 -40.11 -5.60 5.29
CA ASP A 301 -38.97 -6.24 5.94
C ASP A 301 -38.24 -5.38 6.99
N MET A 302 -38.99 -4.69 7.85
CA MET A 302 -38.43 -3.74 8.80
C MET A 302 -38.45 -4.27 10.23
N THR A 303 -37.36 -4.06 10.97
CA THR A 303 -37.31 -4.21 12.43
C THR A 303 -36.65 -3.02 13.09
N LEU A 304 -37.28 -2.49 14.14
CA LEU A 304 -36.71 -1.46 15.01
C LEU A 304 -36.46 -2.04 16.41
N LEU A 305 -35.22 -1.90 16.86
CA LEU A 305 -34.77 -2.30 18.19
C LEU A 305 -34.43 -1.07 19.04
N ARG A 306 -34.44 -1.25 20.36
CA ARG A 306 -33.81 -0.33 21.31
C ARG A 306 -32.68 -1.05 22.00
N LEU A 307 -31.44 -0.58 21.83
CA LEU A 307 -30.30 -1.16 22.55
C LEU A 307 -30.45 -0.89 24.05
N SER A 308 -30.01 -1.83 24.88
CA SER A 308 -30.24 -1.80 26.34
C SER A 308 -29.53 -0.65 27.05
N GLN A 309 -28.45 -0.13 26.46
CA GLN A 309 -27.65 0.98 26.98
C GLN A 309 -27.43 2.04 25.90
N ALA A 310 -26.89 3.21 26.28
CA ALA A 310 -26.34 4.14 25.29
C ALA A 310 -25.13 3.50 24.58
N PRO A 311 -24.85 3.82 23.30
CA PRO A 311 -23.65 3.33 22.64
C PRO A 311 -22.39 3.76 23.42
N PRO A 312 -21.39 2.88 23.54
CA PRO A 312 -20.16 3.20 24.27
C PRO A 312 -19.40 4.36 23.58
N ALA A 313 -18.63 5.14 24.33
CA ALA A 313 -17.92 6.32 23.81
C ALA A 313 -17.03 5.99 22.60
N LEU A 314 -16.34 4.85 22.62
CA LEU A 314 -15.48 4.37 21.52
C LEU A 314 -16.25 4.04 20.23
N ALA A 315 -17.57 3.85 20.30
CA ALA A 315 -18.39 3.72 19.10
C ALA A 315 -18.47 5.04 18.32
N ASP A 316 -18.28 6.19 18.98
CA ASP A 316 -18.41 7.53 18.39
C ASP A 316 -19.71 7.65 17.57
N ALA A 317 -20.80 7.23 18.21
CA ALA A 317 -22.05 6.95 17.54
C ALA A 317 -22.65 8.17 16.81
N TYR A 318 -23.18 7.92 15.62
CA TYR A 318 -24.01 8.86 14.88
C TYR A 318 -25.40 8.26 14.69
N TRP A 319 -26.45 9.05 14.92
CA TRP A 319 -27.82 8.67 14.64
C TRP A 319 -28.19 9.23 13.28
N SER A 320 -28.34 8.36 12.29
CA SER A 320 -28.65 8.77 10.93
C SER A 320 -30.03 9.41 10.83
N GLY A 321 -30.12 10.47 10.02
CA GLY A 321 -31.40 11.10 9.67
C GLY A 321 -32.26 10.19 8.80
N TRP A 322 -33.50 10.58 8.57
CA TRP A 322 -34.45 9.80 7.78
C TRP A 322 -35.36 10.68 6.92
N ASP A 323 -35.85 10.10 5.83
CA ASP A 323 -36.79 10.72 4.88
C ASP A 323 -37.90 9.71 4.58
N ARG A 324 -39.13 10.07 4.95
CA ARG A 324 -40.32 9.21 4.79
C ARG A 324 -41.22 9.62 3.64
N ARG A 325 -40.77 10.50 2.73
CA ARG A 325 -41.59 10.94 1.60
C ARG A 325 -41.82 9.81 0.60
N ASN A 326 -42.92 9.87 -0.14
CA ASN A 326 -43.27 8.88 -1.17
C ASN A 326 -42.52 9.16 -2.48
N LEU A 327 -41.18 9.15 -2.45
CA LEU A 327 -40.33 9.49 -3.58
C LEU A 327 -39.29 8.39 -3.82
N ALA A 328 -38.94 8.17 -5.09
CA ALA A 328 -37.77 7.40 -5.45
C ALA A 328 -36.52 8.31 -5.38
N PRO A 329 -35.44 7.92 -4.70
CA PRO A 329 -34.18 8.65 -4.73
C PRO A 329 -33.60 8.70 -6.15
N THR A 330 -32.95 9.81 -6.50
CA THR A 330 -32.22 9.97 -7.78
C THR A 330 -30.81 9.40 -7.75
N SER A 331 -30.34 9.04 -6.56
CA SER A 331 -29.10 8.34 -6.27
C SER A 331 -29.18 7.81 -4.84
N ALA A 332 -28.39 6.79 -4.53
CA ALA A 332 -28.37 6.19 -3.22
C ALA A 332 -27.00 5.65 -2.82
N VAL A 333 -26.80 5.51 -1.50
CA VAL A 333 -25.61 4.90 -0.91
C VAL A 333 -26.04 3.90 0.15
N THR A 334 -25.36 2.77 0.22
CA THR A 334 -25.52 1.78 1.30
C THR A 334 -24.20 1.59 2.04
N ILE A 335 -24.29 1.37 3.35
CA ILE A 335 -23.14 1.10 4.22
C ILE A 335 -23.48 -0.17 4.99
N HIS A 336 -22.67 -1.21 4.80
CA HIS A 336 -23.06 -2.57 5.13
C HIS A 336 -21.89 -3.48 5.52
N HIS A 337 -22.21 -4.66 6.06
CA HIS A 337 -21.23 -5.70 6.40
C HIS A 337 -21.43 -6.94 5.51
N PRO A 338 -20.91 -6.94 4.27
CA PRO A 338 -21.06 -8.07 3.35
C PRO A 338 -20.32 -9.30 3.89
N GLN A 339 -20.96 -10.46 3.81
CA GLN A 339 -20.59 -11.71 4.49
C GLN A 339 -20.37 -11.58 6.01
N GLY A 340 -20.79 -10.48 6.62
CA GLY A 340 -20.54 -10.17 8.02
C GLY A 340 -19.07 -9.81 8.31
N HIS A 341 -18.33 -9.40 7.27
CA HIS A 341 -16.96 -8.89 7.39
C HIS A 341 -16.94 -7.38 7.63
N GLU A 342 -15.74 -6.79 7.57
CA GLU A 342 -15.52 -5.34 7.75
C GLU A 342 -16.51 -4.50 6.95
N LYS A 343 -16.84 -3.35 7.50
CA LYS A 343 -17.78 -2.40 6.92
C LYS A 343 -17.35 -1.92 5.53
N ARG A 344 -18.31 -1.90 4.61
CA ARG A 344 -18.17 -1.47 3.21
C ARG A 344 -19.18 -0.39 2.86
N ILE A 345 -18.92 0.31 1.76
CA ILE A 345 -19.79 1.34 1.19
C ILE A 345 -20.00 1.10 -0.30
N SER A 346 -21.23 1.26 -0.79
CA SER A 346 -21.59 1.06 -2.20
C SER A 346 -22.51 2.19 -2.67
N PHE A 347 -22.41 2.54 -3.96
CA PHE A 347 -23.02 3.74 -4.56
C PHE A 347 -23.82 3.38 -5.80
N GLU A 348 -24.98 4.02 -5.92
CA GLU A 348 -25.89 4.03 -7.06
C GLU A 348 -26.10 5.51 -7.42
N ASN A 349 -25.70 5.92 -8.61
CA ASN A 349 -25.74 7.30 -9.07
C ASN A 349 -26.95 7.56 -9.97
N ASP A 350 -27.71 6.53 -10.33
CA ASP A 350 -28.94 6.62 -11.10
C ASP A 350 -30.19 6.57 -10.22
N ALA A 351 -31.33 6.90 -10.85
CA ALA A 351 -32.61 6.96 -10.16
C ALA A 351 -33.15 5.55 -9.87
N LEU A 352 -33.53 5.33 -8.62
CA LEU A 352 -34.14 4.08 -8.18
C LEU A 352 -35.60 3.98 -8.65
N ALA A 353 -36.17 2.78 -8.57
CA ALA A 353 -37.60 2.57 -8.78
C ALA A 353 -38.31 2.22 -7.48
N ILE A 354 -39.59 2.61 -7.36
CA ILE A 354 -40.49 2.04 -6.36
C ILE A 354 -41.06 0.75 -6.94
N SER A 355 -40.88 -0.36 -6.22
CA SER A 355 -41.30 -1.69 -6.65
C SER A 355 -41.81 -2.54 -5.49
N ASP A 356 -42.14 -3.79 -5.79
CA ASP A 356 -42.20 -4.88 -4.81
C ASP A 356 -40.90 -5.68 -4.77
N TYR A 357 -40.83 -6.63 -3.84
CA TYR A 357 -39.75 -7.61 -3.72
C TYR A 357 -39.93 -8.75 -4.73
N GLU A 358 -38.94 -8.95 -5.61
CA GLU A 358 -38.93 -10.04 -6.60
C GLU A 358 -38.51 -11.39 -5.96
N PRO A 359 -38.95 -12.56 -6.48
CA PRO A 359 -39.66 -12.80 -7.74
C PRO A 359 -41.20 -12.85 -7.64
N THR A 360 -41.79 -12.49 -6.50
CA THR A 360 -43.25 -12.61 -6.27
C THR A 360 -44.07 -11.63 -7.14
N PRO A 361 -45.01 -12.11 -7.99
CA PRO A 361 -46.01 -11.26 -8.62
C PRO A 361 -47.38 -11.46 -7.94
N ALA A 362 -47.87 -10.45 -7.21
CA ALA A 362 -49.31 -10.26 -6.95
C ALA A 362 -49.61 -8.94 -6.19
N GLY A 363 -49.75 -7.82 -6.90
CA GLY A 363 -50.45 -6.62 -6.41
C GLY A 363 -49.74 -5.29 -6.69
N ASP A 364 -50.48 -4.19 -6.67
CA ASP A 364 -49.97 -2.80 -6.72
C ASP A 364 -49.28 -2.40 -5.40
N ALA A 365 -48.49 -3.29 -4.80
CA ALA A 365 -47.77 -2.96 -3.58
C ALA A 365 -46.50 -2.16 -3.97
N THR A 366 -46.29 -1.05 -3.29
CA THR A 366 -45.14 -0.14 -3.52
C THR A 366 -44.20 -0.26 -2.32
N THR A 367 -43.86 -1.48 -1.93
CA THR A 367 -43.27 -1.77 -0.62
C THR A 367 -41.76 -1.54 -0.54
N HIS A 368 -41.06 -1.62 -1.67
CA HIS A 368 -39.59 -1.60 -1.77
C HIS A 368 -39.07 -0.52 -2.72
N LEU A 369 -37.81 -0.13 -2.51
CA LEU A 369 -37.00 0.57 -3.50
C LEU A 369 -36.10 -0.45 -4.19
N LYS A 370 -36.13 -0.47 -5.51
CA LYS A 370 -35.24 -1.25 -6.36
C LYS A 370 -34.03 -0.40 -6.72
N VAL A 371 -32.86 -0.89 -6.34
CA VAL A 371 -31.56 -0.51 -6.90
C VAL A 371 -31.35 -1.46 -8.06
N PHE A 372 -31.20 -0.94 -9.28
CA PHE A 372 -31.12 -1.81 -10.46
C PHE A 372 -29.76 -2.48 -10.55
N ASP A 373 -28.72 -1.71 -10.26
CA ASP A 373 -27.34 -2.10 -10.20
C ASP A 373 -26.57 -1.14 -9.29
N TRP A 374 -25.41 -1.57 -8.80
CA TRP A 374 -24.51 -0.68 -8.07
C TRP A 374 -23.42 -0.19 -9.03
N ASP A 375 -23.28 1.12 -9.20
CA ASP A 375 -22.17 1.70 -9.97
C ASP A 375 -20.81 1.42 -9.33
N VAL A 376 -20.79 1.42 -7.99
CA VAL A 376 -19.58 1.20 -7.20
C VAL A 376 -19.92 0.29 -6.03
N GLY A 377 -19.19 -0.82 -5.92
CA GLY A 377 -19.43 -1.82 -4.88
C GLY A 377 -20.62 -2.72 -5.21
N THR A 378 -21.17 -3.37 -4.19
CA THR A 378 -22.33 -4.27 -4.27
C THR A 378 -22.89 -4.46 -2.86
N THR A 379 -23.98 -5.21 -2.71
CA THR A 379 -24.26 -5.89 -1.44
C THR A 379 -24.04 -7.40 -1.58
N GLU A 380 -23.98 -8.08 -0.43
CA GLU A 380 -23.91 -9.53 -0.36
C GLU A 380 -24.63 -10.03 0.92
N SER A 381 -24.74 -11.36 1.10
CA SER A 381 -25.32 -11.97 2.30
C SER A 381 -24.81 -11.31 3.59
N ARG A 382 -25.68 -11.08 4.58
CA ARG A 382 -25.46 -10.33 5.84
C ARG A 382 -25.37 -8.80 5.74
N SER A 383 -25.39 -8.26 4.52
CA SER A 383 -25.71 -6.84 4.32
C SER A 383 -27.16 -6.53 4.70
N SER A 384 -28.01 -7.56 4.76
CA SER A 384 -29.39 -7.51 5.27
C SER A 384 -29.55 -6.58 6.47
N GLY A 385 -30.54 -5.70 6.39
CA GLY A 385 -30.84 -4.67 7.39
C GLY A 385 -30.07 -3.35 7.24
N ALA A 386 -29.03 -3.30 6.40
CA ALA A 386 -28.32 -2.05 6.09
C ALA A 386 -29.26 -0.98 5.56
N ALA A 387 -29.05 0.28 5.95
CA ALA A 387 -29.82 1.38 5.43
C ALA A 387 -29.42 1.75 4.00
N LEU A 388 -30.40 2.28 3.26
CA LEU A 388 -30.21 3.03 2.03
C LEU A 388 -30.34 4.52 2.33
N TRP A 389 -29.31 5.30 2.03
CA TRP A 389 -29.31 6.74 2.17
C TRP A 389 -29.52 7.42 0.81
N ASN A 390 -30.35 8.47 0.77
CA ASN A 390 -30.47 9.34 -0.40
C ASN A 390 -29.32 10.37 -0.47
N ALA A 391 -29.30 11.20 -1.51
CA ALA A 391 -28.31 12.27 -1.71
C ALA A 391 -28.20 13.27 -0.54
N ASP A 392 -29.28 13.48 0.22
CA ASP A 392 -29.30 14.32 1.44
C ASP A 392 -28.73 13.61 2.68
N LYS A 393 -28.20 12.39 2.51
CA LYS A 393 -27.67 11.52 3.56
C LYS A 393 -28.70 11.15 4.63
N ARG A 394 -29.96 10.94 4.21
CA ARG A 394 -31.08 10.48 5.05
C ARG A 394 -31.51 9.07 4.64
N ILE A 395 -31.83 8.24 5.63
CA ILE A 395 -32.32 6.87 5.41
C ILE A 395 -33.69 6.91 4.73
N VAL A 396 -33.83 6.14 3.64
CA VAL A 396 -35.07 5.97 2.87
C VAL A 396 -35.57 4.52 2.82
N GLY A 397 -34.75 3.55 3.25
CA GLY A 397 -35.13 2.14 3.35
C GLY A 397 -34.08 1.26 4.02
N THR A 398 -34.39 -0.03 4.18
CA THR A 398 -33.53 -1.06 4.78
C THR A 398 -33.40 -2.27 3.86
N LEU A 399 -32.19 -2.80 3.68
CA LEU A 399 -31.93 -3.89 2.75
C LEU A 399 -32.70 -5.14 3.18
N HIS A 400 -33.59 -5.60 2.29
CA HIS A 400 -34.24 -6.90 2.41
C HIS A 400 -33.37 -7.98 1.78
N GLY A 401 -32.91 -7.74 0.55
CA GLY A 401 -32.03 -8.64 -0.18
C GLY A 401 -32.09 -8.34 -1.67
N GLY A 402 -31.49 -9.22 -2.46
CA GLY A 402 -31.41 -9.08 -3.90
C GLY A 402 -30.49 -10.12 -4.50
N PHE A 403 -30.15 -9.90 -5.77
CA PHE A 403 -29.32 -10.80 -6.55
C PHE A 403 -27.90 -10.26 -6.77
N ALA A 404 -27.63 -9.03 -6.30
CA ALA A 404 -26.33 -8.38 -6.37
C ALA A 404 -25.25 -9.21 -5.66
N ALA A 405 -24.09 -9.34 -6.31
CA ALA A 405 -22.89 -9.96 -5.78
C ALA A 405 -21.69 -9.47 -6.59
N CYS A 406 -20.48 -9.57 -6.03
CA CYS A 406 -19.30 -9.31 -6.86
C CYS A 406 -19.26 -10.25 -8.06
N GLY A 407 -19.09 -9.68 -9.26
CA GLY A 407 -19.15 -10.40 -10.52
C GLY A 407 -20.51 -10.33 -11.24
N ASN A 408 -21.54 -9.74 -10.62
CA ASN A 408 -22.77 -9.34 -11.30
C ASN A 408 -23.21 -7.93 -10.89
N ASN A 409 -24.15 -7.38 -11.64
CA ASN A 409 -24.78 -6.08 -11.40
C ASN A 409 -26.30 -6.27 -11.28
N ASP A 410 -26.75 -7.34 -10.64
CA ASP A 410 -28.19 -7.59 -10.49
C ASP A 410 -28.79 -6.74 -9.35
N ALA A 411 -30.12 -6.66 -9.33
CA ALA A 411 -30.84 -5.73 -8.46
C ALA A 411 -30.85 -6.10 -6.97
N ASP A 412 -30.87 -5.06 -6.13
CA ASP A 412 -31.15 -5.12 -4.69
C ASP A 412 -32.46 -4.40 -4.32
N TYR A 413 -33.09 -4.87 -3.25
CA TYR A 413 -34.40 -4.39 -2.79
C TYR A 413 -34.35 -3.93 -1.34
N TYR A 414 -34.79 -2.68 -1.14
CA TYR A 414 -34.82 -2.04 0.18
C TYR A 414 -36.25 -1.77 0.61
N GLY A 415 -36.65 -2.34 1.75
CA GLY A 415 -37.93 -2.06 2.38
C GLY A 415 -38.08 -0.58 2.68
N ARG A 416 -39.11 0.06 2.13
CA ARG A 416 -39.26 1.53 2.16
C ARG A 416 -39.55 2.04 3.54
N LEU A 417 -38.87 3.11 3.94
CA LEU A 417 -39.21 3.84 5.16
C LEU A 417 -40.61 4.45 5.07
N PHE A 418 -41.04 4.89 3.88
CA PHE A 418 -42.42 5.35 3.62
C PHE A 418 -43.45 4.29 4.02
N THR A 419 -43.26 3.04 3.59
CA THR A 419 -44.15 1.90 3.90
C THR A 419 -44.07 1.52 5.38
N SER A 420 -42.85 1.42 5.91
CA SER A 420 -42.58 1.11 7.32
C SER A 420 -43.07 2.20 8.29
N TRP A 421 -43.32 3.42 7.81
CA TRP A 421 -43.79 4.54 8.62
C TRP A 421 -45.15 4.26 9.23
N THR A 422 -46.12 3.83 8.41
CA THR A 422 -47.45 3.40 8.85
C THR A 422 -47.51 1.92 9.19
N GLY A 423 -46.69 1.11 8.49
CA GLY A 423 -46.55 -0.31 8.71
C GLY A 423 -47.89 -1.05 8.78
N GLY A 424 -48.06 -1.91 9.77
CA GLY A 424 -49.31 -2.65 10.03
C GLY A 424 -50.39 -1.85 10.78
N GLY A 425 -50.19 -0.55 11.00
CA GLY A 425 -51.14 0.33 11.69
C GLY A 425 -51.08 0.29 13.21
N THR A 426 -50.15 -0.45 13.82
CA THR A 426 -49.94 -0.53 15.29
C THR A 426 -48.53 -0.13 15.68
N ASP A 427 -48.34 0.30 16.94
CA ASP A 427 -47.05 0.76 17.46
C ASP A 427 -45.95 -0.32 17.40
N THR A 428 -46.33 -1.60 17.44
CA THR A 428 -45.41 -2.75 17.32
C THR A 428 -45.14 -3.17 15.87
N THR A 429 -45.74 -2.51 14.89
CA THR A 429 -45.61 -2.85 13.47
C THR A 429 -45.27 -1.65 12.58
N ARG A 430 -44.88 -0.50 13.15
CA ARG A 430 -44.58 0.73 12.39
C ARG A 430 -43.53 1.61 13.06
N LEU A 431 -42.94 2.54 12.29
CA LEU A 431 -41.89 3.44 12.76
C LEU A 431 -42.39 4.76 13.36
N SER A 432 -43.58 5.24 12.96
CA SER A 432 -44.03 6.61 13.24
C SER A 432 -43.98 7.00 14.73
N ASN A 433 -44.44 6.14 15.63
CA ASN A 433 -44.46 6.42 17.07
C ASN A 433 -43.07 6.51 17.69
N HIS A 434 -42.11 5.80 17.11
CA HIS A 434 -40.76 5.69 17.65
C HIS A 434 -39.87 6.81 17.12
N LEU A 435 -39.95 7.09 15.81
CA LEU A 435 -39.10 8.09 15.15
C LEU A 435 -39.68 9.52 15.24
N ASP A 436 -40.99 9.68 15.39
CA ASP A 436 -41.65 10.97 15.65
C ASP A 436 -42.53 10.95 16.92
N PRO A 437 -41.92 10.79 18.10
CA PRO A 437 -42.66 10.63 19.37
C PRO A 437 -43.43 11.88 19.80
N ILE A 438 -43.08 13.04 19.24
CA ILE A 438 -43.73 14.33 19.52
C ILE A 438 -44.81 14.67 18.49
N ALA A 439 -45.09 13.76 17.54
CA ALA A 439 -46.04 13.97 16.45
C ALA A 439 -45.81 15.31 15.73
N SER A 440 -44.54 15.65 15.47
CA SER A 440 -44.16 16.88 14.76
C SER A 440 -44.71 16.95 13.34
N GLY A 441 -45.01 15.78 12.74
CA GLY A 441 -45.42 15.69 11.35
C GLY A 441 -44.25 15.80 10.37
N ALA A 442 -43.00 15.86 10.85
CA ALA A 442 -41.82 15.98 10.01
C ALA A 442 -41.78 14.87 8.95
N GLU A 443 -41.53 15.25 7.70
CA GLU A 443 -41.30 14.32 6.59
C GLU A 443 -39.82 13.94 6.46
N THR A 444 -38.93 14.77 6.99
CA THR A 444 -37.48 14.55 6.99
C THR A 444 -36.87 15.00 8.30
N VAL A 445 -35.87 14.27 8.80
CA VAL A 445 -35.04 14.64 9.96
C VAL A 445 -33.57 14.41 9.59
N ASN A 446 -32.70 15.36 9.96
CA ASN A 446 -31.25 15.20 9.77
C ASN A 446 -30.64 14.33 10.87
N GLY A 447 -29.46 13.76 10.61
CA GLY A 447 -28.76 12.99 11.62
C GLY A 447 -28.14 13.85 12.73
N THR A 448 -27.72 13.21 13.81
CA THR A 448 -27.07 13.86 14.96
C THR A 448 -25.96 12.97 15.53
N GLY A 449 -24.83 13.56 15.93
CA GLY A 449 -23.71 12.85 16.56
C GLY A 449 -23.71 12.95 18.09
N THR A 450 -22.73 12.30 18.73
CA THR A 450 -22.39 12.46 20.17
C THR A 450 -22.03 13.91 20.53
N CYS A 451 -21.55 14.69 19.56
CA CYS A 451 -21.25 16.10 19.66
C CYS A 451 -21.46 16.83 18.32
N ASN A 452 -21.47 18.17 18.35
CA ASN A 452 -21.57 18.99 17.15
C ASN A 452 -20.16 19.19 16.56
N ALA A 453 -19.83 18.54 15.46
CA ALA A 453 -18.54 18.73 14.81
C ALA A 453 -18.38 20.18 14.30
N PRO A 454 -17.15 20.73 14.26
CA PRO A 454 -16.91 22.06 13.71
C PRO A 454 -17.21 22.09 12.21
N THR A 455 -17.74 23.20 11.68
CA THR A 455 -17.74 23.48 10.25
C THR A 455 -16.34 23.89 9.83
N LEU A 456 -15.84 23.32 8.72
CA LEU A 456 -14.45 23.46 8.31
C LEU A 456 -14.35 23.78 6.82
N THR A 457 -13.51 24.75 6.46
CA THR A 457 -13.10 25.02 5.07
C THR A 457 -11.59 25.02 4.97
N LEU A 458 -11.05 24.49 3.87
CA LEU A 458 -9.61 24.53 3.56
C LEU A 458 -9.38 25.44 2.35
N THR A 459 -8.49 26.42 2.50
CA THR A 459 -8.06 27.33 1.44
C THR A 459 -6.54 27.39 1.38
N THR A 460 -6.03 28.04 0.34
CA THR A 460 -4.65 28.32 0.00
C THR A 460 -4.61 29.72 -0.58
N ASN A 461 -3.51 30.43 -0.37
CA ASN A 461 -3.30 31.78 -0.89
C ASN A 461 -2.93 31.85 -2.38
N ALA A 462 -2.66 30.70 -3.02
CA ALA A 462 -2.26 30.60 -4.41
C ALA A 462 -2.89 29.36 -5.07
N ASP A 463 -3.41 29.54 -6.28
CA ASP A 463 -3.94 28.49 -7.15
C ASP A 463 -3.98 28.98 -8.61
N PRO A 464 -3.16 28.43 -9.52
CA PRO A 464 -2.20 27.36 -9.26
C PRO A 464 -1.05 27.80 -8.35
N VAL A 465 -0.46 26.85 -7.62
CA VAL A 465 0.76 27.06 -6.83
C VAL A 465 1.97 27.03 -7.75
N ILE A 466 2.84 28.04 -7.67
CA ILE A 466 4.08 28.05 -8.47
C ILE A 466 5.15 27.22 -7.76
N ALA A 467 5.72 26.21 -8.44
CA ALA A 467 6.79 25.40 -7.88
C ALA A 467 7.98 26.28 -7.42
N GLY A 468 8.48 25.99 -6.22
CA GLY A 468 9.51 26.73 -5.48
C GLY A 468 9.00 27.90 -4.65
N SER A 469 7.72 28.29 -4.79
CA SER A 469 7.10 29.36 -3.99
C SER A 469 6.38 28.81 -2.77
N ASP A 470 6.38 29.57 -1.67
CA ASP A 470 5.60 29.24 -0.48
C ASP A 470 4.09 29.28 -0.79
N VAL A 471 3.38 28.22 -0.41
CA VAL A 471 1.91 28.19 -0.35
C VAL A 471 1.47 28.07 1.09
N LEU A 472 0.54 28.94 1.50
CA LEU A 472 -0.06 28.96 2.83
C LEU A 472 -1.42 28.29 2.78
N PHE A 473 -1.53 27.10 3.36
CA PHE A 473 -2.81 26.45 3.66
C PHE A 473 -3.47 27.11 4.86
N THR A 474 -4.77 27.37 4.77
CA THR A 474 -5.58 27.96 5.84
C THR A 474 -6.85 27.16 6.04
N ALA A 475 -6.95 26.52 7.20
CA ALA A 475 -8.13 25.85 7.70
C ALA A 475 -8.97 26.85 8.51
N THR A 476 -10.24 27.02 8.18
CA THR A 476 -11.16 27.87 8.94
C THR A 476 -12.21 27.00 9.59
N ALA A 477 -12.04 26.76 10.88
CA ALA A 477 -12.96 25.99 11.71
C ALA A 477 -13.88 26.92 12.50
N SER A 478 -15.18 26.59 12.57
CA SER A 478 -16.17 27.31 13.36
C SER A 478 -17.21 26.35 13.94
N GLY A 479 -17.88 26.71 15.04
CA GLY A 479 -18.81 25.80 15.72
C GLY A 479 -18.10 24.74 16.58
N GLY A 480 -18.82 23.68 16.95
CA GLY A 480 -18.33 22.70 17.94
C GLY A 480 -17.96 23.32 19.29
N ALA A 481 -17.11 22.63 20.04
CA ALA A 481 -16.66 23.06 21.37
C ALA A 481 -15.50 24.07 21.35
N GLY A 482 -15.00 24.46 20.17
CA GLY A 482 -13.79 25.27 20.02
C GLY A 482 -12.53 24.57 20.53
N GLY A 483 -11.39 25.27 20.54
CA GLY A 483 -10.10 24.69 20.94
C GLY A 483 -9.63 23.62 19.95
N TYR A 484 -9.30 24.07 18.73
CA TYR A 484 -9.04 23.17 17.61
C TYR A 484 -7.60 22.67 17.55
N SER A 485 -7.45 21.43 17.10
CA SER A 485 -6.19 20.85 16.65
C SER A 485 -6.32 20.42 15.19
N TYR A 486 -5.22 20.51 14.44
CA TYR A 486 -5.20 20.32 12.99
C TYR A 486 -4.23 19.20 12.65
N SER A 487 -4.67 18.24 11.85
CA SER A 487 -3.83 17.20 11.24
C SER A 487 -3.86 17.38 9.73
N TRP A 488 -2.72 17.72 9.15
CA TRP A 488 -2.56 18.10 7.75
C TRP A 488 -1.99 16.95 6.94
N ASP A 489 -2.57 16.74 5.78
CA ASP A 489 -2.07 15.92 4.68
C ASP A 489 -2.05 16.86 3.45
N ILE A 490 -0.87 17.32 3.07
CA ILE A 490 -0.65 18.38 2.09
C ILE A 490 -0.18 17.86 0.74
N ASP A 491 0.03 16.56 0.57
CA ASP A 491 0.34 15.94 -0.71
C ASP A 491 -0.67 14.86 -1.14
N GLY A 492 -1.69 14.61 -0.31
CA GLY A 492 -2.88 13.83 -0.66
C GLY A 492 -2.63 12.33 -0.68
N ASP A 493 -1.58 11.86 -0.01
CA ASP A 493 -1.22 10.44 0.07
C ASP A 493 -1.99 9.69 1.18
N GLY A 494 -2.81 10.40 1.96
CA GLY A 494 -3.59 9.87 3.06
C GLY A 494 -2.81 9.73 4.38
N VAL A 495 -1.54 10.15 4.41
CA VAL A 495 -0.69 10.17 5.59
C VAL A 495 -0.64 11.59 6.16
N ILE A 496 -0.73 11.69 7.50
CA ILE A 496 -0.63 12.99 8.16
C ILE A 496 0.81 13.46 8.18
N ASP A 497 1.09 14.47 7.37
CA ASP A 497 2.36 15.17 7.27
C ASP A 497 2.72 15.98 8.52
N LYS A 498 1.72 16.62 9.13
CA LYS A 498 1.95 17.53 10.27
C LYS A 498 0.73 17.62 11.17
N LYS A 499 0.97 17.71 12.47
CA LYS A 499 -0.03 18.12 13.47
C LYS A 499 0.31 19.49 14.01
N SER A 500 -0.67 20.38 14.12
CA SER A 500 -0.49 21.74 14.66
C SER A 500 -1.67 22.19 15.51
N SER A 501 -1.44 23.21 16.33
CA SER A 501 -2.49 24.00 16.99
C SER A 501 -2.88 25.26 16.21
N THR A 502 -2.06 25.63 15.22
CA THR A 502 -2.33 26.75 14.30
C THR A 502 -3.19 26.27 13.15
N ASN A 503 -4.09 27.14 12.71
CA ASN A 503 -5.01 26.88 11.62
C ASN A 503 -4.39 27.12 10.23
N THR A 504 -3.07 27.30 10.18
CA THR A 504 -2.31 27.52 8.94
C THR A 504 -1.08 26.63 8.90
N LEU A 505 -0.67 26.27 7.68
CA LEU A 505 0.53 25.51 7.37
C LEU A 505 1.17 26.05 6.09
N SER A 506 2.47 26.37 6.14
CA SER A 506 3.24 26.76 4.95
C SER A 506 3.92 25.54 4.34
N ALA A 507 3.88 25.41 3.01
CA ALA A 507 4.55 24.36 2.27
C ALA A 507 5.20 24.87 0.97
N ARG A 508 6.15 24.10 0.43
CA ARG A 508 6.78 24.33 -0.87
C ARG A 508 6.94 23.04 -1.67
N PHE A 509 6.60 23.10 -2.95
CA PHE A 509 6.71 21.99 -3.89
C PHE A 509 7.71 22.35 -4.98
N ASN A 510 8.55 21.44 -5.44
CA ASN A 510 9.59 21.70 -6.45
C ASN A 510 9.32 21.06 -7.80
N ARG A 511 8.09 20.58 -8.04
CA ARG A 511 7.73 19.94 -9.30
C ARG A 511 6.27 20.19 -9.63
N GLU A 512 5.92 20.03 -10.90
CA GLU A 512 4.54 19.99 -11.35
C GLU A 512 3.85 18.75 -10.78
N VAL A 513 2.75 18.94 -10.05
CA VAL A 513 1.98 17.86 -9.43
C VAL A 513 0.55 18.36 -9.13
N GLN A 514 -0.42 17.47 -9.16
CA GLN A 514 -1.79 17.72 -8.73
C GLN A 514 -2.16 16.72 -7.64
N PHE A 515 -2.80 17.22 -6.58
CA PHE A 515 -3.21 16.41 -5.43
C PHE A 515 -4.37 17.08 -4.69
N ASN A 516 -5.02 16.35 -3.80
CA ASN A 516 -6.01 16.88 -2.89
C ASN A 516 -5.41 17.00 -1.50
N ALA A 517 -5.05 18.22 -1.08
CA ALA A 517 -4.67 18.47 0.29
C ALA A 517 -5.89 18.28 1.20
N SER A 518 -5.71 17.66 2.35
CA SER A 518 -6.72 17.45 3.37
C SER A 518 -6.27 17.96 4.74
N VAL A 519 -7.24 18.37 5.54
CA VAL A 519 -7.02 18.70 6.95
C VAL A 519 -8.15 18.15 7.79
N ILE A 520 -7.79 17.43 8.85
CA ILE A 520 -8.71 16.98 9.89
C ILE A 520 -8.61 17.98 11.04
N VAL A 521 -9.74 18.52 11.47
CA VAL A 521 -9.84 19.40 12.63
C VAL A 521 -10.65 18.74 13.72
N ALA A 522 -10.00 18.49 14.86
CA ALA A 522 -10.65 18.05 16.09
C ALA A 522 -10.85 19.24 17.03
N ASP A 523 -12.05 19.40 17.58
CA ASP A 523 -12.29 20.35 18.67
C ASP A 523 -11.85 19.80 20.05
N SER A 524 -12.03 20.60 21.10
CA SER A 524 -11.64 20.23 22.47
C SER A 524 -12.38 19.02 23.07
N LEU A 525 -13.48 18.58 22.45
CA LEU A 525 -14.20 17.37 22.83
C LEU A 525 -13.84 16.17 21.93
N GLY A 526 -12.89 16.34 21.00
CA GLY A 526 -12.48 15.31 20.04
C GLY A 526 -13.43 15.18 18.85
N CYS A 527 -14.29 16.17 18.59
CA CYS A 527 -15.23 16.13 17.48
C CYS A 527 -14.53 16.58 16.20
N GLU A 528 -14.47 15.67 15.23
CA GLU A 528 -13.69 15.87 14.01
C GLU A 528 -14.55 16.29 12.81
N SER A 529 -13.96 17.15 11.99
CA SER A 529 -14.40 17.43 10.63
C SER A 529 -13.19 17.43 9.70
N THR A 530 -13.41 17.05 8.45
CA THR A 530 -12.38 17.05 7.41
C THR A 530 -12.75 18.05 6.32
N ALA A 531 -11.76 18.77 5.82
CA ALA A 531 -11.89 19.55 4.60
C ALA A 531 -10.77 19.18 3.64
N GLN A 532 -11.10 19.16 2.36
CA GLN A 532 -10.17 18.90 1.27
C GLN A 532 -10.15 20.06 0.30
N ARG A 533 -9.02 20.22 -0.39
CA ARG A 533 -8.85 21.16 -1.47
C ARG A 533 -7.93 20.58 -2.53
N ALA A 534 -8.40 20.58 -3.78
CA ALA A 534 -7.55 20.34 -4.93
C ALA A 534 -6.48 21.44 -5.05
N VAL A 535 -5.23 21.04 -5.22
CA VAL A 535 -4.09 21.91 -5.43
C VAL A 535 -3.39 21.50 -6.70
N SER A 536 -3.20 22.47 -7.61
CA SER A 536 -2.39 22.30 -8.81
C SER A 536 -1.08 23.05 -8.64
N VAL A 537 0.03 22.33 -8.53
CA VAL A 537 1.38 22.92 -8.56
C VAL A 537 1.86 22.95 -10.00
N VAL A 538 2.28 24.12 -10.46
CA VAL A 538 2.76 24.35 -11.81
C VAL A 538 4.25 24.65 -11.81
N GLY A 539 4.99 23.93 -12.66
CA GLY A 539 6.44 24.07 -12.81
C GLY A 539 6.83 24.34 -14.26
N HIS A 540 8.13 24.43 -14.49
CA HIS A 540 8.65 24.23 -15.85
C HIS A 540 8.68 22.72 -16.12
N ARG A 541 8.59 22.34 -17.39
CA ARG A 541 8.70 20.94 -17.82
C ARG A 541 9.51 20.91 -19.10
N VAL A 542 10.83 20.98 -18.96
CA VAL A 542 11.73 20.97 -20.10
C VAL A 542 11.97 19.54 -20.55
N ARG A 543 11.59 19.25 -21.79
CA ARG A 543 11.74 17.94 -22.42
C ARG A 543 12.21 18.10 -23.86
N LEU A 544 12.54 17.00 -24.51
CA LEU A 544 12.77 17.02 -25.96
C LEU A 544 11.45 17.30 -26.70
N GLN A 545 11.52 18.12 -27.74
CA GLN A 545 10.37 18.41 -28.61
C GLN A 545 10.00 17.19 -29.47
N ALA A 546 11.00 16.44 -29.91
CA ALA A 546 10.89 15.21 -30.68
C ALA A 546 11.93 14.18 -30.18
N ALA A 547 11.80 12.93 -30.62
CA ALA A 547 12.82 11.91 -30.38
C ALA A 547 14.20 12.37 -30.89
N LEU A 548 15.26 11.94 -30.23
CA LEU A 548 16.62 12.25 -30.64
C LEU A 548 16.90 11.63 -32.01
N GLY A 549 17.38 12.45 -32.94
CA GLY A 549 17.84 12.01 -34.24
C GLY A 549 19.23 11.40 -34.20
N GLN A 550 19.69 10.89 -35.35
CA GLN A 550 21.06 10.41 -35.52
C GLN A 550 22.07 11.55 -35.28
N PRO A 551 23.11 11.33 -34.45
CA PRO A 551 24.21 12.26 -34.29
C PRO A 551 24.90 12.58 -35.61
N THR A 552 25.46 13.78 -35.72
CA THR A 552 26.30 14.19 -36.85
C THR A 552 27.76 14.03 -36.45
N GLN A 553 28.57 13.38 -37.29
CA GLN A 553 29.99 13.22 -37.02
C GLN A 553 30.69 14.60 -37.05
N VAL A 554 31.47 14.88 -36.02
CA VAL A 554 32.27 16.11 -35.88
C VAL A 554 33.72 15.85 -36.32
N CYS A 555 34.22 14.65 -36.03
CA CYS A 555 35.54 14.19 -36.45
C CYS A 555 35.53 12.67 -36.53
N GLY A 556 36.05 12.13 -37.64
CA GLY A 556 36.07 10.71 -37.97
C GLY A 556 36.34 10.54 -39.47
N ASP A 557 35.73 9.53 -40.06
CA ASP A 557 35.83 9.21 -41.50
C ASP A 557 34.72 9.83 -42.40
N ASN A 558 33.82 10.59 -41.80
CA ASN A 558 32.60 11.22 -42.34
C ASN A 558 31.50 10.26 -42.81
N ASP A 559 31.35 9.12 -42.14
CA ASP A 559 30.19 8.25 -42.34
C ASP A 559 29.06 8.50 -41.30
N ALA A 560 28.05 7.62 -41.28
CA ALA A 560 26.93 7.69 -40.34
C ALA A 560 27.03 6.65 -39.20
N THR A 561 28.10 5.86 -39.16
CA THR A 561 28.33 4.79 -38.22
C THR A 561 29.19 5.31 -37.08
N ILE A 562 28.75 5.16 -35.83
CA ILE A 562 29.54 5.63 -34.69
C ILE A 562 30.68 4.63 -34.43
N GLU A 563 31.93 5.02 -34.69
CA GLU A 563 33.09 4.13 -34.55
C GLU A 563 34.03 4.52 -33.38
N PRO A 564 34.93 3.61 -32.92
CA PRO A 564 35.89 3.93 -31.87
C PRO A 564 36.83 5.08 -32.24
N GLY A 565 37.00 6.02 -31.31
CA GLY A 565 37.90 7.15 -31.47
C GLY A 565 37.29 8.38 -32.16
N GLU A 566 36.01 8.33 -32.51
CA GLU A 566 35.32 9.41 -33.19
C GLU A 566 34.60 10.40 -32.25
N ARG A 567 34.25 11.57 -32.79
CA ARG A 567 33.53 12.63 -32.09
C ARG A 567 32.23 12.96 -32.81
N TRP A 568 31.17 13.17 -32.05
CA TRP A 568 29.82 13.28 -32.54
C TRP A 568 29.07 14.43 -31.86
N ARG A 569 28.15 15.05 -32.60
CA ARG A 569 27.25 16.11 -32.13
C ARG A 569 25.81 15.64 -32.24
N LEU A 570 25.10 15.73 -31.14
CA LEU A 570 23.67 15.48 -31.04
C LEU A 570 22.94 16.82 -30.96
N ASP A 571 22.29 17.21 -32.05
CA ASP A 571 21.46 18.42 -32.12
C ASP A 571 20.02 18.10 -31.70
N THR A 572 19.45 18.93 -30.83
CA THR A 572 18.08 18.74 -30.35
C THR A 572 17.36 20.06 -30.05
N GLN A 573 16.04 19.98 -29.93
CA GLN A 573 15.17 21.07 -29.51
C GLN A 573 14.58 20.72 -28.15
N LEU A 574 14.93 21.52 -27.14
CA LEU A 574 14.25 21.50 -25.86
C LEU A 574 12.96 22.32 -25.97
N VAL A 575 11.88 21.86 -25.37
CA VAL A 575 10.63 22.61 -25.22
C VAL A 575 10.25 22.68 -23.76
N ASN A 576 9.88 23.86 -23.27
CA ASN A 576 9.23 23.98 -21.97
C ASN A 576 7.74 23.67 -22.13
N ALA A 577 7.34 22.43 -21.88
CA ALA A 577 5.94 22.00 -21.89
C ALA A 577 5.19 22.34 -20.58
N GLY A 578 5.85 23.01 -19.63
CA GLY A 578 5.26 23.40 -18.35
C GLY A 578 4.54 24.74 -18.45
N GLN A 579 3.94 25.16 -17.34
CA GLN A 579 3.18 26.42 -17.27
C GLN A 579 3.95 27.57 -16.62
N ARG A 580 5.16 27.30 -16.10
CA ARG A 580 6.08 28.30 -15.55
C ARG A 580 7.32 28.40 -16.45
N ALA A 581 7.81 29.63 -16.67
CA ALA A 581 9.12 29.84 -17.29
C ALA A 581 10.23 29.27 -16.41
N THR A 582 11.29 28.73 -17.03
CA THR A 582 12.51 28.40 -16.31
C THR A 582 13.19 29.68 -15.80
N SER A 583 13.99 29.57 -14.72
CA SER A 583 14.84 30.69 -14.27
C SER A 583 15.99 30.97 -15.25
N ALA A 584 16.68 32.09 -15.06
CA ALA A 584 17.87 32.43 -15.84
C ALA A 584 19.05 31.46 -15.62
N GLU A 585 19.08 30.74 -14.49
CA GLU A 585 20.13 29.77 -14.14
C GLU A 585 19.67 28.31 -14.37
N ALA A 586 18.66 28.10 -15.21
CA ALA A 586 18.14 26.77 -15.47
C ALA A 586 19.13 25.93 -16.28
N LEU A 587 19.34 24.70 -15.84
CA LEU A 587 20.32 23.77 -16.39
C LEU A 587 19.64 22.46 -16.79
N SER A 588 19.89 22.02 -18.02
CA SER A 588 19.54 20.68 -18.50
C SER A 588 20.75 19.77 -18.43
N LEU A 589 20.58 18.58 -17.86
CA LEU A 589 21.61 17.56 -17.80
C LEU A 589 21.39 16.53 -18.91
N PHE A 590 22.36 16.42 -19.81
CA PHE A 590 22.53 15.28 -20.67
C PHE A 590 23.48 14.28 -20.00
N ALA A 591 23.03 13.04 -19.89
CA ALA A 591 23.78 11.99 -19.24
C ALA A 591 24.07 10.86 -20.22
N LYS A 592 25.28 10.31 -20.09
CA LYS A 592 25.58 8.98 -20.63
C LYS A 592 25.03 7.92 -19.69
N SER A 593 24.64 6.79 -20.25
CA SER A 593 24.40 5.56 -19.51
C SER A 593 24.95 4.39 -20.31
N GLY A 594 25.43 3.37 -19.60
CA GLY A 594 25.55 2.06 -20.18
C GLY A 594 24.15 1.51 -20.45
N VAL A 595 24.06 0.55 -21.34
CA VAL A 595 22.96 -0.42 -21.28
C VAL A 595 23.19 -1.36 -20.09
N ASP A 596 22.13 -1.95 -19.55
CA ASP A 596 22.25 -2.81 -18.37
C ASP A 596 23.29 -3.90 -18.55
N SER A 597 23.89 -4.36 -17.47
CA SER A 597 24.74 -5.54 -17.54
C SER A 597 23.94 -6.78 -17.16
N VAL A 598 23.94 -7.80 -18.02
CA VAL A 598 23.47 -9.14 -17.65
C VAL A 598 24.43 -9.86 -16.68
N ALA A 599 25.51 -9.22 -16.22
CA ALA A 599 26.46 -9.84 -15.29
C ALA A 599 25.82 -10.16 -13.93
N GLY A 600 24.90 -9.31 -13.45
CA GLY A 600 24.14 -9.51 -12.20
C GLY A 600 22.75 -10.12 -12.40
N ALA A 601 22.37 -10.45 -13.64
CA ALA A 601 21.06 -11.03 -13.95
C ALA A 601 20.92 -12.41 -13.30
N LEU A 602 19.70 -12.75 -12.91
CA LEU A 602 19.37 -14.11 -12.48
C LEU A 602 19.65 -15.09 -13.62
N ARG A 603 20.22 -16.24 -13.27
CA ARG A 603 20.57 -17.30 -14.23
C ARG A 603 20.09 -18.66 -13.79
N ASP A 604 19.78 -19.51 -14.77
CA ASP A 604 19.61 -20.93 -14.53
C ASP A 604 20.91 -21.72 -14.73
N GLN A 605 20.83 -23.04 -14.57
CA GLN A 605 21.95 -23.97 -14.70
C GLN A 605 22.47 -24.12 -16.15
N TYR A 606 21.70 -23.73 -17.16
CA TYR A 606 22.18 -23.65 -18.54
C TYR A 606 22.87 -22.32 -18.84
N GLY A 607 22.78 -21.36 -17.93
CA GLY A 607 23.40 -20.05 -18.05
C GLY A 607 22.55 -19.02 -18.78
N TYR A 608 21.26 -19.30 -19.03
CA TYR A 608 20.33 -18.27 -19.50
C TYR A 608 20.28 -17.14 -18.48
N ALA A 609 20.21 -15.90 -18.94
CA ALA A 609 20.06 -14.72 -18.08
C ALA A 609 18.70 -14.06 -18.31
N VAL A 610 18.08 -13.52 -17.26
CA VAL A 610 16.83 -12.76 -17.37
C VAL A 610 16.96 -11.34 -16.82
N THR A 611 16.43 -10.37 -17.57
CA THR A 611 16.28 -8.96 -17.17
C THR A 611 14.91 -8.44 -17.58
N ASP A 612 14.57 -7.22 -17.19
CA ASP A 612 13.35 -6.56 -17.62
C ASP A 612 13.55 -5.07 -17.95
N SER A 613 12.52 -4.43 -18.48
CA SER A 613 12.54 -3.02 -18.89
C SER A 613 12.67 -2.01 -17.74
N THR A 614 12.58 -2.46 -16.47
CA THR A 614 12.76 -1.62 -15.28
C THR A 614 14.22 -1.52 -14.86
N GLN A 615 15.03 -2.52 -15.23
CA GLN A 615 16.44 -2.56 -14.88
C GLN A 615 17.30 -1.62 -15.76
N GLY A 616 16.72 -1.13 -16.88
CA GLY A 616 17.35 -0.25 -17.86
C GLY A 616 17.61 -0.92 -19.23
N GLY A 617 18.66 -0.50 -19.91
CA GLY A 617 18.66 -0.35 -21.36
C GLY A 617 18.84 -1.52 -22.31
N GLN A 618 18.65 -2.77 -21.90
CA GLN A 618 18.77 -3.91 -22.81
C GLN A 618 17.44 -4.60 -23.13
N CYS A 619 16.40 -4.30 -22.35
CA CYS A 619 15.11 -4.95 -22.49
C CYS A 619 13.98 -3.93 -22.74
N ASP A 620 14.10 -3.14 -23.81
CA ASP A 620 13.09 -2.14 -24.10
C ASP A 620 11.75 -2.77 -24.52
N TYR A 621 10.67 -2.13 -24.08
CA TYR A 621 9.31 -2.40 -24.53
C TYR A 621 9.07 -1.77 -25.91
N GLN A 622 8.72 -2.61 -26.88
CA GLN A 622 8.35 -2.26 -28.24
C GLN A 622 7.41 -3.33 -28.80
N TYR A 623 6.11 -3.18 -28.52
CA TYR A 623 5.08 -4.15 -28.88
C TYR A 623 4.88 -4.24 -30.40
N ILE A 624 4.65 -5.45 -30.91
CA ILE A 624 4.50 -5.74 -32.35
C ILE A 624 3.08 -6.25 -32.58
N ASP A 625 2.15 -5.34 -32.81
CA ASP A 625 0.74 -5.72 -32.98
C ASP A 625 0.51 -6.44 -34.32
N ILE A 626 0.27 -7.75 -34.25
CA ILE A 626 0.00 -8.62 -35.42
C ILE A 626 -1.50 -8.90 -35.62
N THR A 627 -2.38 -8.29 -34.83
CA THR A 627 -3.82 -8.60 -34.80
C THR A 627 -4.49 -8.46 -36.18
N ASN A 628 -4.11 -7.42 -36.92
CA ASN A 628 -4.63 -7.14 -38.26
C ASN A 628 -3.76 -7.70 -39.39
N GLN A 629 -2.64 -8.36 -39.08
CA GLN A 629 -1.68 -8.86 -40.06
C GLN A 629 -1.89 -10.35 -40.38
N VAL A 630 -2.34 -11.13 -39.39
CA VAL A 630 -2.55 -12.58 -39.51
C VAL A 630 -3.87 -12.98 -38.85
N PRO A 631 -4.58 -14.01 -39.36
CA PRO A 631 -5.82 -14.49 -38.74
C PRO A 631 -5.57 -15.19 -37.39
N ALA A 632 -6.63 -15.29 -36.57
CA ALA A 632 -6.60 -16.10 -35.35
C ALA A 632 -6.38 -17.58 -35.69
N LEU A 633 -5.57 -18.25 -34.88
CA LEU A 633 -5.32 -19.68 -34.99
C LEU A 633 -6.53 -20.48 -34.52
N GLN A 634 -6.73 -21.65 -35.12
CA GLN A 634 -7.73 -22.61 -34.66
C GLN A 634 -7.26 -23.25 -33.35
N LEU A 635 -8.15 -23.25 -32.35
CA LEU A 635 -7.90 -23.81 -31.03
C LEU A 635 -8.58 -25.17 -30.88
N THR A 636 -7.90 -26.10 -30.21
CA THR A 636 -8.41 -27.42 -29.85
C THR A 636 -8.44 -27.53 -28.33
N ALA A 637 -9.59 -27.90 -27.78
CA ALA A 637 -9.77 -28.07 -26.35
C ALA A 637 -8.91 -29.21 -25.79
N SER A 638 -8.43 -29.02 -24.57
CA SER A 638 -7.81 -30.03 -23.74
C SER A 638 -8.81 -30.50 -22.68
N GLY A 639 -9.14 -31.79 -22.66
CA GLY A 639 -10.10 -32.33 -21.70
C GLY A 639 -11.54 -31.88 -21.95
N SER A 640 -12.23 -31.46 -20.88
CA SER A 640 -13.67 -31.13 -20.89
C SER A 640 -13.98 -29.63 -20.96
N PHE A 641 -12.97 -28.78 -20.88
CA PHE A 641 -13.14 -27.33 -20.86
C PHE A 641 -13.14 -26.74 -22.29
N PRO A 642 -13.69 -25.53 -22.49
CA PRO A 642 -13.69 -24.86 -23.79
C PRO A 642 -12.28 -24.61 -24.34
N ALA A 643 -12.13 -24.62 -25.68
CA ALA A 643 -10.82 -24.48 -26.33
C ALA A 643 -10.17 -23.09 -26.17
N ASN A 644 -10.89 -22.09 -25.69
CA ASN A 644 -10.36 -20.77 -25.37
C ASN A 644 -9.90 -20.66 -23.90
N ASP A 645 -10.21 -21.65 -23.07
CA ASP A 645 -9.89 -21.73 -21.64
C ASP A 645 -8.74 -22.72 -21.45
N ASP A 646 -9.02 -24.01 -21.62
CA ASP A 646 -8.00 -25.05 -21.77
C ASP A 646 -7.91 -25.50 -23.21
N GLY A 647 -6.99 -24.90 -23.94
CA GLY A 647 -6.81 -25.25 -25.33
C GLY A 647 -5.42 -24.97 -25.85
N ARG A 648 -5.19 -25.54 -27.02
CA ARG A 648 -3.93 -25.43 -27.74
C ARG A 648 -4.18 -25.09 -29.19
N THR A 649 -3.16 -24.54 -29.81
CA THR A 649 -3.05 -24.46 -31.27
C THR A 649 -2.66 -25.82 -31.87
N GLY A 650 -2.81 -25.95 -33.19
CA GLY A 650 -2.11 -26.97 -33.96
C GLY A 650 -0.59 -26.80 -33.88
N VAL A 651 0.18 -27.79 -34.35
CA VAL A 651 1.65 -27.70 -34.38
C VAL A 651 2.07 -26.60 -35.37
N ILE A 652 2.84 -25.64 -34.87
CA ILE A 652 3.43 -24.56 -35.67
C ILE A 652 4.81 -25.03 -36.12
N ASP A 653 4.98 -25.25 -37.43
CA ASP A 653 6.25 -25.63 -38.05
C ASP A 653 7.15 -24.41 -38.24
N LEU A 654 8.16 -24.28 -37.38
CA LEU A 654 9.14 -23.19 -37.44
C LEU A 654 10.20 -23.45 -38.50
N ALA A 655 10.50 -24.71 -38.85
CA ALA A 655 11.49 -25.03 -39.87
C ALA A 655 11.06 -24.54 -41.25
N ALA A 656 9.76 -24.61 -41.56
CA ALA A 656 9.17 -24.09 -42.80
C ALA A 656 9.43 -22.59 -43.03
N VAL A 657 9.71 -21.82 -41.96
CA VAL A 657 10.00 -20.39 -42.01
C VAL A 657 11.42 -20.06 -41.58
N ASN A 658 12.38 -21.01 -41.62
CA ASN A 658 13.74 -20.81 -41.13
C ASN A 658 13.78 -20.20 -39.70
N GLY A 659 12.83 -20.62 -38.87
CA GLY A 659 12.58 -20.10 -37.52
C GLY A 659 13.10 -20.99 -36.40
N ALA A 660 13.81 -22.07 -36.72
CA ALA A 660 14.34 -22.97 -35.70
C ALA A 660 15.36 -22.26 -34.80
N PHE A 661 15.29 -22.48 -33.49
CA PHE A 661 16.14 -21.82 -32.49
C PHE A 661 16.65 -22.80 -31.44
N ASN A 662 17.75 -22.47 -30.74
CA ASN A 662 18.22 -23.26 -29.61
C ASN A 662 17.42 -22.91 -28.36
N PHE A 663 16.95 -23.94 -27.66
CA PHE A 663 16.34 -23.79 -26.34
C PHE A 663 16.73 -24.96 -25.46
N TYR A 664 17.34 -24.69 -24.30
CA TYR A 664 17.90 -25.70 -23.39
C TYR A 664 18.77 -26.77 -24.09
N GLY A 665 19.62 -26.33 -25.02
CA GLY A 665 20.54 -27.22 -25.76
C GLY A 665 19.89 -28.07 -26.85
N GLN A 666 18.58 -27.93 -27.07
CA GLN A 666 17.83 -28.62 -28.13
C GLN A 666 17.50 -27.66 -29.26
N THR A 667 17.46 -28.18 -30.50
CA THR A 667 16.95 -27.41 -31.64
C THR A 667 15.43 -27.51 -31.67
N VAL A 668 14.75 -26.38 -31.46
CA VAL A 668 13.29 -26.28 -31.51
C VAL A 668 12.89 -25.92 -32.93
N SER A 669 12.34 -26.89 -33.67
CA SER A 669 11.83 -26.71 -35.04
C SER A 669 10.30 -26.58 -35.11
N GLN A 670 9.61 -26.77 -34.00
CA GLN A 670 8.16 -26.70 -33.90
C GLN A 670 7.73 -26.25 -32.51
N VAL A 671 6.56 -25.62 -32.42
CA VAL A 671 5.97 -25.19 -31.14
C VAL A 671 4.45 -25.32 -31.15
N VAL A 672 3.87 -25.25 -29.96
CA VAL A 672 2.42 -25.21 -29.73
C VAL A 672 2.13 -24.12 -28.71
N MET A 673 1.27 -23.16 -29.07
CA MET A 673 0.76 -22.17 -28.12
C MET A 673 -0.42 -22.73 -27.32
N SER A 674 -0.47 -22.38 -26.04
CA SER A 674 -1.55 -22.66 -25.09
C SER A 674 -2.36 -21.40 -24.79
N THR A 675 -3.66 -21.55 -24.52
CA THR A 675 -4.54 -20.47 -24.02
C THR A 675 -4.10 -19.98 -22.63
N ASN A 676 -3.57 -20.88 -21.79
CA ASN A 676 -3.01 -20.63 -20.46
C ASN A 676 -1.64 -19.93 -20.45
N GLY A 677 -1.36 -19.10 -21.47
CA GLY A 677 -0.24 -18.15 -21.47
C GLY A 677 1.18 -18.73 -21.61
N TYR A 678 1.33 -19.93 -22.19
CA TYR A 678 2.63 -20.54 -22.45
C TYR A 678 2.79 -21.11 -23.87
N ILE A 679 4.04 -21.33 -24.27
CA ILE A 679 4.42 -22.03 -25.51
C ILE A 679 5.17 -23.29 -25.14
N GLY A 680 4.71 -24.46 -25.60
CA GLY A 680 5.43 -25.72 -25.48
C GLY A 680 6.23 -26.04 -26.75
N THR A 681 7.41 -26.64 -26.58
CA THR A 681 8.27 -27.06 -27.70
C THR A 681 7.96 -28.47 -28.23
N SER A 682 6.97 -29.14 -27.66
CA SER A 682 6.56 -30.50 -28.03
C SER A 682 5.30 -30.48 -28.88
N ALA A 683 5.23 -31.33 -29.91
CA ALA A 683 3.97 -31.54 -30.65
C ALA A 683 2.86 -32.11 -29.75
N ALA A 684 3.23 -32.75 -28.64
CA ALA A 684 2.30 -33.34 -27.68
C ALA A 684 1.73 -32.33 -26.66
N THR A 685 2.17 -31.06 -26.69
CA THR A 685 1.75 -30.01 -25.73
C THR A 685 0.23 -29.86 -25.67
N THR A 686 -0.41 -30.23 -24.57
CA THR A 686 -1.89 -30.36 -24.49
C THR A 686 -2.64 -29.03 -24.43
N GLY A 687 -2.05 -27.97 -23.86
CA GLY A 687 -2.72 -26.68 -23.65
C GLY A 687 -3.57 -26.59 -22.38
N GLY A 688 -3.67 -27.67 -21.61
CA GLY A 688 -4.43 -27.66 -20.35
C GLY A 688 -3.80 -26.78 -19.26
N ASP A 689 -4.65 -26.36 -18.32
CA ASP A 689 -4.28 -25.67 -17.10
C ASP A 689 -3.44 -26.58 -16.18
N PHE A 690 -2.38 -26.00 -15.63
CA PHE A 690 -1.53 -26.65 -14.66
C PHE A 690 -1.06 -25.63 -13.65
N THR A 691 -0.57 -26.12 -12.51
CA THR A 691 -0.16 -25.24 -11.42
C THR A 691 0.85 -24.18 -11.87
N ASN A 692 0.46 -22.93 -11.68
CA ASN A 692 1.30 -21.73 -11.78
C ASN A 692 2.24 -21.57 -10.57
N LEU A 693 2.31 -22.56 -9.66
CA LEU A 693 3.23 -22.55 -8.53
C LEU A 693 4.68 -22.78 -8.99
N CYS A 694 5.56 -21.90 -8.56
CA CYS A 694 6.96 -21.92 -8.97
C CYS A 694 7.72 -23.09 -8.37
N GLY A 695 8.66 -23.64 -9.14
CA GLY A 695 9.44 -24.82 -8.74
C GLY A 695 8.64 -26.13 -8.75
N ALA A 696 7.32 -26.10 -8.97
CA ALA A 696 6.54 -27.30 -9.17
C ALA A 696 6.89 -27.93 -10.51
N THR A 697 7.09 -29.26 -10.53
CA THR A 697 7.16 -30.00 -11.80
C THR A 697 5.74 -30.10 -12.35
N PRO A 698 5.45 -29.61 -13.57
CA PRO A 698 4.10 -29.70 -14.14
C PRO A 698 3.63 -31.15 -14.17
N SER A 699 2.48 -31.43 -13.55
CA SER A 699 1.94 -32.80 -13.38
C SER A 699 1.33 -33.36 -14.67
N ALA A 700 0.90 -32.50 -15.59
CA ALA A 700 0.45 -32.82 -16.93
C ALA A 700 1.33 -32.11 -17.97
N ASP A 701 1.56 -32.78 -19.11
CA ASP A 701 2.23 -32.21 -20.28
C ASP A 701 3.77 -32.04 -20.20
N ASN A 702 4.47 -32.86 -19.39
CA ASN A 702 5.95 -32.86 -19.27
C ASN A 702 6.63 -33.51 -20.49
N ASN A 703 6.55 -32.86 -21.65
CA ASN A 703 6.97 -33.42 -22.94
C ASN A 703 7.95 -32.54 -23.73
N GLY A 704 8.42 -31.44 -23.14
CA GLY A 704 9.38 -30.51 -23.74
C GLY A 704 9.54 -29.24 -22.92
N GLY A 705 10.51 -28.40 -23.30
CA GLY A 705 10.71 -27.08 -22.71
C GLY A 705 9.50 -26.15 -22.96
N ARG A 706 9.37 -25.14 -22.11
CA ARG A 706 8.27 -24.17 -22.16
C ARG A 706 8.75 -22.72 -22.02
N LEU A 707 8.11 -21.85 -22.78
CA LEU A 707 8.16 -20.40 -22.61
C LEU A 707 6.92 -19.99 -21.83
N GLN A 708 7.07 -19.66 -20.55
CA GLN A 708 5.98 -19.18 -19.68
C GLN A 708 5.88 -17.68 -19.84
N VAL A 709 5.16 -17.25 -20.88
CA VAL A 709 5.03 -15.82 -21.23
C VAL A 709 4.22 -15.11 -20.15
N MET A 710 3.10 -15.70 -19.76
CA MET A 710 2.29 -15.29 -18.62
C MET A 710 1.49 -16.51 -18.18
N HIS A 711 2.19 -17.52 -17.67
CA HIS A 711 1.52 -18.78 -17.37
C HIS A 711 0.66 -18.64 -16.11
N ASP A 712 -0.64 -18.77 -16.30
CA ASP A 712 -1.68 -18.71 -15.29
C ASP A 712 -2.93 -19.44 -15.83
N ASP A 713 -3.98 -19.50 -15.02
CA ASP A 713 -5.32 -19.94 -15.44
C ASP A 713 -5.96 -18.83 -16.29
N LEU A 714 -5.83 -18.93 -17.62
CA LEU A 714 -6.21 -17.87 -18.56
C LEU A 714 -7.25 -18.33 -19.59
N VAL A 715 -8.20 -17.45 -19.86
CA VAL A 715 -9.07 -17.53 -21.03
C VAL A 715 -8.55 -16.58 -22.11
N ALA A 716 -8.18 -17.11 -23.27
CA ALA A 716 -7.68 -16.31 -24.38
C ALA A 716 -8.76 -16.02 -25.43
N GLY A 717 -8.98 -14.74 -25.76
CA GLY A 717 -9.87 -14.36 -26.86
C GLY A 717 -9.37 -14.87 -28.23
N SER A 718 -8.07 -14.75 -28.51
CA SER A 718 -7.44 -15.42 -29.64
C SER A 718 -5.93 -15.60 -29.49
N LEU A 719 -5.38 -16.61 -30.18
CA LEU A 719 -3.93 -16.83 -30.31
C LEU A 719 -3.50 -16.59 -31.76
N ARG A 720 -2.37 -15.90 -31.95
CA ARG A 720 -1.83 -15.53 -33.26
C ARG A 720 -0.32 -15.71 -33.31
N TRP A 721 0.22 -15.95 -34.50
CA TRP A 721 1.66 -15.92 -34.70
C TRP A 721 2.04 -15.38 -36.08
N ALA A 722 3.22 -14.79 -36.19
CA ALA A 722 3.80 -14.31 -37.44
C ALA A 722 5.32 -14.49 -37.46
N SER A 723 5.90 -14.60 -38.65
CA SER A 723 7.35 -14.56 -38.86
C SER A 723 7.73 -13.32 -39.68
N PHE A 724 8.76 -12.60 -39.25
CA PHE A 724 9.30 -11.45 -39.98
C PHE A 724 10.72 -11.76 -40.42
N ALA A 725 11.03 -11.57 -41.70
CA ALA A 725 12.40 -11.72 -42.20
C ALA A 725 13.34 -10.64 -41.63
N GLN A 726 12.81 -9.44 -41.40
CA GLN A 726 13.43 -8.34 -40.65
C GLN A 726 12.46 -7.94 -39.54
N CYS A 727 12.87 -8.12 -38.29
CA CYS A 727 11.98 -7.90 -37.17
C CYS A 727 11.65 -6.41 -36.99
N PRO A 728 10.37 -6.04 -36.80
CA PRO A 728 9.98 -4.67 -36.45
C PRO A 728 10.63 -4.17 -35.14
N ARG A 729 10.94 -5.11 -34.24
CA ARG A 729 11.69 -4.88 -33.01
C ARG A 729 13.11 -5.45 -33.16
N PRO A 730 14.19 -4.66 -33.10
CA PRO A 730 15.55 -5.19 -33.15
C PRO A 730 15.87 -6.16 -32.00
N SER A 731 16.76 -7.12 -32.24
CA SER A 731 17.35 -7.93 -31.16
C SER A 731 18.32 -7.06 -30.37
N THR A 732 18.41 -7.25 -29.06
CA THR A 732 19.33 -6.44 -28.22
C THR A 732 20.74 -7.03 -28.14
N VAL A 733 20.95 -8.19 -28.77
CA VAL A 733 22.24 -8.91 -28.83
C VAL A 733 22.81 -9.04 -30.24
N ALA A 734 22.13 -8.50 -31.26
CA ALA A 734 22.62 -8.47 -32.63
C ALA A 734 22.76 -7.04 -33.17
N PRO A 735 23.72 -6.81 -34.08
CA PRO A 735 23.96 -5.51 -34.72
C PRO A 735 22.96 -5.15 -35.84
N PHE A 736 22.09 -6.07 -36.28
CA PHE A 736 21.18 -5.81 -37.41
C PHE A 736 19.76 -6.28 -37.14
N ALA A 737 18.78 -5.77 -37.91
CA ALA A 737 17.42 -6.31 -37.92
C ALA A 737 17.43 -7.77 -38.41
N GLN A 738 17.29 -8.70 -37.48
CA GLN A 738 17.27 -10.14 -37.74
C GLN A 738 15.84 -10.65 -37.89
N ARG A 739 15.70 -11.93 -38.26
CA ARG A 739 14.40 -12.61 -38.28
C ARG A 739 13.85 -12.67 -36.85
N CYS A 740 12.54 -12.57 -36.71
CA CYS A 740 11.88 -12.91 -35.45
C CYS A 740 10.57 -13.65 -35.68
N LEU A 741 10.17 -14.37 -34.64
CA LEU A 741 8.89 -15.03 -34.49
C LEU A 741 8.10 -14.29 -33.43
N VAL A 742 6.88 -13.87 -33.73
CA VAL A 742 5.99 -13.18 -32.79
C VAL A 742 4.81 -14.09 -32.50
N PHE A 743 4.56 -14.36 -31.22
CA PHE A 743 3.43 -15.15 -30.70
C PHE A 743 2.60 -14.25 -29.80
N GLN A 744 1.32 -14.05 -30.11
CA GLN A 744 0.48 -13.04 -29.48
C GLN A 744 -0.79 -13.67 -28.90
N TRP A 745 -1.12 -13.29 -27.66
CA TRP A 745 -2.40 -13.53 -27.00
C TRP A 745 -3.19 -12.24 -27.04
N ASN A 746 -4.45 -12.31 -27.48
CA ASN A 746 -5.32 -11.16 -27.55
C ASN A 746 -6.57 -11.32 -26.70
N ASN A 747 -7.00 -10.21 -26.09
CA ASN A 747 -8.20 -10.14 -25.26
C ASN A 747 -8.21 -11.30 -24.25
N ALA A 748 -7.09 -11.45 -23.53
CA ALA A 748 -6.94 -12.45 -22.50
C ALA A 748 -7.59 -11.97 -21.20
N GLY A 749 -8.13 -12.92 -20.44
CA GLY A 749 -8.61 -12.72 -19.08
C GLY A 749 -8.01 -13.75 -18.14
N VAL A 750 -7.77 -13.36 -16.89
CA VAL A 750 -7.33 -14.26 -15.81
C VAL A 750 -8.57 -14.85 -15.14
N TYR A 751 -8.60 -16.15 -14.96
CA TYR A 751 -9.69 -16.83 -14.28
C TYR A 751 -9.55 -16.70 -12.77
N ALA A 752 -10.49 -15.97 -12.15
CA ALA A 752 -10.57 -15.80 -10.71
C ALA A 752 -11.92 -16.35 -10.23
N GLY A 753 -12.00 -17.67 -10.00
CA GLY A 753 -13.22 -18.32 -9.53
C GLY A 753 -14.07 -18.94 -10.64
N SER A 754 -15.06 -18.22 -11.19
CA SER A 754 -15.99 -18.74 -12.22
C SER A 754 -16.12 -17.88 -13.49
N THR A 755 -15.40 -16.76 -13.55
CA THR A 755 -15.42 -15.83 -14.68
C THR A 755 -14.04 -15.27 -14.90
N ALA A 756 -13.58 -15.28 -16.15
CA ALA A 756 -12.34 -14.61 -16.53
C ALA A 756 -12.50 -13.09 -16.46
N THR A 757 -11.52 -12.40 -15.90
CA THR A 757 -11.49 -10.93 -15.78
C THR A 757 -10.26 -10.37 -16.48
N GLY A 758 -10.41 -9.22 -17.14
CA GLY A 758 -9.34 -8.56 -17.89
C GLY A 758 -9.61 -8.49 -19.39
N ASP A 759 -8.95 -7.54 -20.03
CA ASP A 759 -8.83 -7.38 -21.47
C ASP A 759 -7.39 -6.92 -21.73
N PHE A 760 -6.49 -7.89 -21.80
CA PHE A 760 -5.08 -7.60 -21.97
C PHE A 760 -4.43 -8.43 -23.08
N ASP A 761 -3.47 -7.78 -23.72
CA ASP A 761 -2.67 -8.35 -24.79
C ASP A 761 -1.23 -8.52 -24.30
N PHE A 762 -0.65 -9.68 -24.59
CA PHE A 762 0.76 -9.96 -24.36
C PHE A 762 1.34 -10.81 -25.48
N GLN A 763 2.67 -10.78 -25.62
CA GLN A 763 3.34 -11.51 -26.68
C GLN A 763 4.70 -12.04 -26.26
N ALA A 764 5.14 -13.09 -26.95
CA ALA A 764 6.53 -13.52 -26.98
C ALA A 764 7.15 -13.23 -28.34
N VAL A 765 8.36 -12.66 -28.34
CA VAL A 765 9.21 -12.45 -29.53
C VAL A 765 10.46 -13.32 -29.39
N VAL A 766 10.69 -14.20 -30.35
CA VAL A 766 11.85 -15.11 -30.38
C VAL A 766 12.73 -14.79 -31.59
N TYR A 767 14.04 -14.64 -31.38
CA TYR A 767 15.01 -14.36 -32.44
C TYR A 767 15.80 -15.63 -32.79
N PRO A 768 15.56 -16.28 -33.94
CA PRO A 768 16.16 -17.57 -34.26
C PRO A 768 17.69 -17.57 -34.39
N GLN A 769 18.29 -16.42 -34.73
CA GLN A 769 19.74 -16.31 -34.90
C GLN A 769 20.50 -16.17 -33.57
N THR A 770 19.92 -15.49 -32.58
CA THR A 770 20.57 -15.19 -31.29
C THR A 770 19.96 -15.96 -30.13
N TRP A 771 18.81 -16.60 -30.36
CA TRP A 771 18.01 -17.34 -29.39
C TRP A 771 17.55 -16.48 -28.21
N GLN A 772 17.50 -15.16 -28.42
CA GLN A 772 16.88 -14.23 -27.49
C GLN A 772 15.36 -14.45 -27.48
N ILE A 773 14.77 -14.42 -26.28
CA ILE A 773 13.33 -14.55 -26.06
C ILE A 773 12.87 -13.34 -25.27
N ILE A 774 11.76 -12.72 -25.67
CA ILE A 774 11.28 -11.47 -25.06
C ILE A 774 9.78 -11.52 -24.88
N TYR A 775 9.32 -11.25 -23.68
CA TYR A 775 7.90 -11.12 -23.35
C TYR A 775 7.54 -9.64 -23.26
N GLN A 776 6.37 -9.27 -23.76
CA GLN A 776 5.91 -7.88 -23.75
C GLN A 776 4.44 -7.80 -23.37
N TYR A 777 4.09 -6.85 -22.50
CA TYR A 777 2.75 -6.69 -21.94
C TYR A 777 2.21 -5.31 -22.27
N ARG A 778 1.10 -5.27 -23.01
CA ARG A 778 0.60 -4.02 -23.62
C ARG A 778 -0.28 -3.23 -22.68
N ASN A 779 -1.21 -3.91 -22.03
CA ASN A 779 -2.28 -3.31 -21.25
C ASN A 779 -2.16 -3.73 -19.78
N SER A 780 -2.98 -3.12 -18.93
CA SER A 780 -3.07 -3.49 -17.52
C SER A 780 -3.63 -4.90 -17.38
N ILE A 781 -2.94 -5.69 -16.57
CA ILE A 781 -3.31 -7.04 -16.22
C ILE A 781 -3.87 -7.01 -14.79
N PRO A 782 -4.97 -7.71 -14.49
CA PRO A 782 -5.48 -7.83 -13.12
C PRO A 782 -4.37 -8.20 -12.13
N GLY A 783 -4.27 -7.46 -11.02
CA GLY A 783 -3.24 -7.66 -10.00
C GLY A 783 -1.79 -7.52 -10.50
N ASN A 784 -1.55 -6.93 -11.68
CA ASN A 784 -0.25 -6.93 -12.36
C ASN A 784 0.35 -8.36 -12.47
N GLY A 785 -0.49 -9.36 -12.72
CA GLY A 785 -0.06 -10.76 -12.85
C GLY A 785 0.44 -11.37 -11.55
N GLU A 786 -0.14 -11.01 -10.41
CA GLU A 786 0.26 -11.48 -9.07
C GLU A 786 0.16 -13.00 -8.86
N THR A 787 -0.55 -13.72 -9.71
CA THR A 787 -0.67 -15.19 -9.72
C THR A 787 0.11 -15.83 -10.87
N ALA A 788 0.62 -15.05 -11.81
CA ALA A 788 1.27 -15.59 -12.99
C ALA A 788 2.70 -16.03 -12.69
N THR A 789 3.13 -17.08 -13.39
CA THR A 789 4.55 -17.39 -13.56
C THR A 789 5.04 -16.87 -14.90
N VAL A 790 6.05 -16.00 -14.85
CA VAL A 790 6.74 -15.45 -16.01
C VAL A 790 8.17 -15.98 -16.05
N GLY A 791 8.49 -16.84 -17.02
CA GLY A 791 9.76 -17.54 -17.02
C GLY A 791 10.04 -18.39 -18.26
N ILE A 792 11.11 -19.16 -18.18
CA ILE A 792 11.43 -20.28 -19.06
C ILE A 792 11.67 -21.51 -18.20
N LEU A 793 11.27 -22.69 -18.70
CA LEU A 793 11.39 -23.93 -17.93
C LEU A 793 11.68 -25.14 -18.83
N ASN A 794 12.40 -26.12 -18.28
CA ASN A 794 12.48 -27.46 -18.85
C ASN A 794 12.01 -28.52 -17.85
N PRO A 795 10.79 -29.07 -17.99
CA PRO A 795 10.21 -29.97 -16.99
C PRO A 795 10.84 -31.37 -17.00
N ALA A 796 11.66 -31.71 -18.01
CA ALA A 796 12.36 -32.98 -18.09
C ALA A 796 13.52 -33.12 -17.07
N VAL A 797 13.89 -32.03 -16.37
CA VAL A 797 14.95 -32.04 -15.36
C VAL A 797 14.57 -31.15 -14.18
N ALA A 798 14.54 -31.73 -12.97
CA ALA A 798 14.19 -31.00 -11.76
C ALA A 798 15.17 -29.82 -11.49
N GLY A 799 14.62 -28.66 -11.11
CA GLY A 799 15.39 -27.45 -10.78
C GLY A 799 15.77 -26.57 -11.98
N GLN A 800 15.22 -26.80 -13.17
CA GLN A 800 15.52 -26.03 -14.40
C GLN A 800 14.40 -25.06 -14.77
N GLN A 801 14.19 -24.07 -13.91
CA GLN A 801 13.27 -22.95 -14.15
C GLN A 801 14.01 -21.64 -13.93
N LEU A 802 13.97 -20.73 -14.91
CA LEU A 802 14.40 -19.35 -14.75
C LEU A 802 13.18 -18.45 -14.76
N THR A 803 12.87 -17.86 -13.61
CA THR A 803 11.66 -17.08 -13.41
C THR A 803 12.01 -15.61 -13.21
N SER A 804 11.37 -14.72 -13.98
CA SER A 804 11.44 -13.26 -13.80
C SER A 804 10.46 -12.80 -12.72
N SER A 805 9.25 -13.34 -12.74
CA SER A 805 8.21 -13.10 -11.73
C SER A 805 7.48 -14.39 -11.43
N CYS A 806 7.19 -14.61 -10.16
CA CYS A 806 6.62 -15.82 -9.61
C CYS A 806 5.59 -15.43 -8.54
N ASN A 807 4.29 -15.51 -8.83
CA ASN A 807 3.27 -15.12 -7.85
C ASN A 807 3.54 -13.74 -7.22
N GLN A 808 3.90 -12.75 -8.06
CA GLN A 808 4.25 -11.39 -7.66
C GLN A 808 3.68 -10.39 -8.68
N PRO A 809 3.21 -9.19 -8.23
CA PRO A 809 2.57 -8.18 -9.08
C PRO A 809 3.61 -7.40 -9.92
N GLN A 810 4.28 -8.09 -10.84
CA GLN A 810 5.38 -7.55 -11.63
C GLN A 810 5.05 -7.42 -13.12
N VAL A 811 3.88 -7.83 -13.57
CA VAL A 811 3.47 -7.74 -14.98
C VAL A 811 2.68 -6.45 -15.21
N THR A 812 3.40 -5.33 -15.27
CA THR A 812 2.82 -3.98 -15.45
C THR A 812 2.64 -3.62 -16.94
N PRO A 813 1.77 -2.65 -17.29
CA PRO A 813 1.65 -2.16 -18.67
C PRO A 813 2.96 -1.62 -19.21
N LEU A 814 3.18 -1.77 -20.51
CA LEU A 814 4.36 -1.27 -21.22
C LEU A 814 5.68 -1.86 -20.67
N ARG A 815 5.63 -3.07 -20.12
CA ARG A 815 6.79 -3.80 -19.60
C ARG A 815 7.28 -4.85 -20.59
N ALA A 816 8.59 -5.04 -20.63
CA ALA A 816 9.22 -6.17 -21.32
C ALA A 816 10.08 -7.00 -20.36
N VAL A 817 10.18 -8.31 -20.62
CA VAL A 817 11.05 -9.26 -19.91
C VAL A 817 11.89 -9.99 -20.95
N CYS A 818 13.20 -10.02 -20.80
CA CYS A 818 14.13 -10.53 -21.80
C CYS A 818 14.98 -11.67 -21.24
N PHE A 819 14.99 -12.79 -21.95
CA PHE A 819 15.83 -13.94 -21.69
C PHE A 819 16.93 -14.02 -22.75
N TYR A 820 18.17 -14.14 -22.28
CA TYR A 820 19.36 -14.17 -23.10
C TYR A 820 20.02 -15.54 -23.03
N HIS A 821 20.36 -16.07 -24.20
CA HIS A 821 21.11 -17.33 -24.28
C HIS A 821 22.56 -17.12 -23.81
N PRO A 822 23.19 -18.08 -23.10
CA PRO A 822 24.57 -17.97 -22.61
C PRO A 822 25.63 -17.70 -23.71
N GLN A 823 25.35 -18.08 -24.96
CA GLN A 823 26.23 -17.85 -26.12
C GLN A 823 25.99 -16.49 -26.80
N HIS A 824 24.90 -15.81 -26.47
CA HIS A 824 24.48 -14.54 -27.07
C HIS A 824 24.02 -13.60 -25.96
N LEU A 825 24.96 -13.20 -25.12
CA LEU A 825 24.73 -12.22 -24.09
C LEU A 825 24.95 -10.81 -24.67
N PRO A 826 24.15 -9.82 -24.24
CA PRO A 826 24.40 -8.43 -24.59
C PRO A 826 25.82 -8.01 -24.21
N ALA A 827 26.52 -7.35 -25.12
CA ALA A 827 27.83 -6.78 -24.83
C ALA A 827 27.65 -5.63 -23.83
N SER A 828 28.12 -5.81 -22.59
CA SER A 828 28.19 -4.71 -21.63
C SER A 828 29.21 -3.70 -22.13
N ALA A 829 28.79 -2.45 -22.27
CA ALA A 829 29.70 -1.39 -22.66
C ALA A 829 30.39 -0.82 -21.41
N ASP A 830 31.71 -0.68 -21.47
CA ASP A 830 32.45 0.11 -20.48
C ASP A 830 32.06 1.59 -20.68
N ILE A 831 31.17 2.10 -19.82
CA ILE A 831 30.67 3.48 -19.90
C ILE A 831 31.81 4.52 -19.78
N THR A 832 32.97 4.14 -19.24
CA THR A 832 34.14 5.02 -19.17
C THR A 832 34.74 5.31 -20.55
N LYS A 833 34.37 4.51 -21.57
CA LYS A 833 34.76 4.70 -22.97
C LYS A 833 33.84 5.65 -23.74
N LEU A 834 32.75 6.11 -23.14
CA LEU A 834 31.93 7.18 -23.70
C LEU A 834 32.22 8.48 -22.99
N ARG A 835 32.72 9.50 -23.70
CA ARG A 835 33.13 10.79 -23.13
C ARG A 835 32.10 11.87 -23.45
N MET A 836 31.69 12.65 -22.44
CA MET A 836 30.78 13.78 -22.62
C MET A 836 31.57 15.09 -22.62
N GLU A 837 31.47 15.89 -23.67
CA GLU A 837 32.23 17.14 -23.80
C GLU A 837 31.49 18.34 -23.18
N ASN A 838 30.16 18.35 -23.25
CA ASN A 838 29.31 19.38 -22.64
C ASN A 838 27.99 18.77 -22.10
N PRO A 839 28.06 17.91 -21.07
CA PRO A 839 26.88 17.24 -20.51
C PRO A 839 25.87 18.22 -19.90
N LEU A 840 26.29 19.41 -19.47
CA LEU A 840 25.42 20.43 -18.90
C LEU A 840 25.13 21.51 -19.94
N VAL A 841 23.85 21.81 -20.14
CA VAL A 841 23.39 22.83 -21.09
C VAL A 841 22.65 23.92 -20.32
N ASP A 842 23.07 25.17 -20.52
CA ASP A 842 22.33 26.34 -20.05
C ASP A 842 21.03 26.47 -20.86
N VAL A 843 19.88 26.45 -20.18
CA VAL A 843 18.56 26.64 -20.77
C VAL A 843 18.18 28.13 -20.76
N GLY A 844 18.62 28.89 -19.78
CA GLY A 844 18.19 30.26 -19.54
C GLY A 844 16.69 30.35 -19.29
N SER A 845 16.10 31.54 -19.39
CA SER A 845 14.66 31.74 -19.18
C SER A 845 13.83 31.34 -20.42
N LEU A 846 13.47 30.07 -20.48
CA LEU A 846 12.63 29.46 -21.51
C LEU A 846 11.15 29.55 -21.10
N GLN A 847 10.40 30.36 -21.85
CA GLN A 847 8.96 30.57 -21.61
C GLN A 847 8.15 29.29 -21.89
N PRO A 848 6.95 29.14 -21.27
CA PRO A 848 6.01 28.07 -21.63
C PRO A 848 5.79 27.97 -23.14
N ALA A 849 5.78 26.74 -23.66
CA ALA A 849 5.70 26.36 -25.07
C ALA A 849 6.86 26.86 -25.98
N ALA A 850 7.80 27.65 -25.47
CA ALA A 850 8.97 28.07 -26.24
C ALA A 850 9.98 26.92 -26.37
N THR A 851 10.75 26.95 -27.46
CA THR A 851 11.80 25.98 -27.74
C THR A 851 13.19 26.61 -27.69
N LYS A 852 14.20 25.79 -27.40
CA LYS A 852 15.61 26.17 -27.46
C LYS A 852 16.40 25.08 -28.19
N ALA A 853 17.09 25.49 -29.25
CA ALA A 853 18.07 24.65 -29.92
C ALA A 853 19.28 24.45 -29.02
N VAL A 854 19.70 23.20 -28.84
CA VAL A 854 20.88 22.84 -28.05
C VAL A 854 21.66 21.73 -28.76
N SER A 855 22.97 21.72 -28.54
CA SER A 855 23.86 20.67 -29.07
C SER A 855 24.65 20.05 -27.93
N THR A 856 24.64 18.73 -27.86
CA THR A 856 25.48 17.95 -26.93
C THR A 856 26.52 17.19 -27.74
N PHE A 857 27.78 17.25 -27.29
CA PHE A 857 28.93 16.65 -27.94
C PHE A 857 29.43 15.48 -27.09
N PHE A 858 29.77 14.39 -27.77
CA PHE A 858 30.32 13.20 -27.15
C PHE A 858 31.40 12.58 -28.03
N ALA A 859 32.25 11.77 -27.42
CA ALA A 859 33.30 11.03 -28.12
C ALA A 859 33.35 9.58 -27.66
N VAL A 860 33.66 8.67 -28.57
CA VAL A 860 33.91 7.26 -28.27
C VAL A 860 35.41 7.06 -28.13
N ASP A 861 35.87 6.48 -27.02
CA ASP A 861 37.29 6.22 -26.78
C ASP A 861 37.85 5.27 -27.86
N PRO A 862 39.09 5.49 -28.36
CA PRO A 862 39.69 4.59 -29.37
C PRO A 862 39.80 3.12 -28.92
N ALA A 863 39.79 2.85 -27.61
CA ALA A 863 39.79 1.48 -27.08
C ALA A 863 38.38 0.95 -26.77
N ALA A 864 37.31 1.63 -27.21
CA ALA A 864 35.97 1.07 -27.15
C ALA A 864 35.89 -0.18 -28.02
N THR A 865 35.23 -1.22 -27.50
CA THR A 865 35.09 -2.49 -28.23
C THR A 865 33.99 -2.36 -29.28
N CYS A 866 34.24 -2.85 -30.50
CA CYS A 866 33.22 -2.96 -31.53
C CYS A 866 32.00 -3.73 -31.03
N GLY A 867 30.79 -3.25 -31.31
CA GLY A 867 29.57 -3.80 -30.74
C GLY A 867 29.25 -3.36 -29.31
N SER A 868 30.01 -2.42 -28.73
CA SER A 868 29.63 -1.79 -27.45
C SER A 868 28.39 -0.94 -27.63
N ARG A 869 27.40 -1.05 -26.73
CA ARG A 869 26.13 -0.33 -26.82
C ARG A 869 26.05 0.77 -25.76
N TYR A 870 25.78 2.00 -26.18
CA TYR A 870 25.74 3.17 -25.30
C TYR A 870 24.43 3.94 -25.45
N ARG A 871 24.11 4.73 -24.43
CA ARG A 871 22.98 5.67 -24.42
C ARG A 871 23.43 7.06 -24.02
N ILE A 872 22.85 8.06 -24.68
CA ILE A 872 23.01 9.48 -24.33
C ILE A 872 21.64 10.13 -24.37
N GLY A 873 21.28 10.90 -23.34
CA GLY A 873 19.96 11.52 -23.33
C GLY A 873 19.79 12.63 -22.32
N LEU A 874 18.67 13.33 -22.43
CA LEU A 874 18.26 14.32 -21.44
C LEU A 874 17.80 13.56 -20.19
N ALA A 875 18.55 13.67 -19.11
CA ALA A 875 18.21 13.11 -17.80
C ALA A 875 17.17 13.98 -17.07
N GLY A 876 17.20 15.29 -17.28
CA GLY A 876 16.27 16.21 -16.67
C GLY A 876 16.75 17.65 -16.72
N THR A 877 15.93 18.55 -16.18
CA THR A 877 16.23 19.98 -16.09
C THR A 877 15.88 20.48 -14.71
N ALA A 878 16.71 21.35 -14.15
CA ALA A 878 16.47 21.96 -12.85
C ALA A 878 16.79 23.45 -12.87
N ASP A 879 16.06 24.20 -12.06
CA ASP A 879 16.43 25.53 -11.60
C ASP A 879 16.35 25.58 -10.06
N ASP A 880 16.68 26.71 -9.45
CA ASP A 880 16.63 26.89 -7.98
C ASP A 880 15.26 26.62 -7.35
N ASN A 881 14.18 26.60 -8.14
CA ASN A 881 12.81 26.50 -7.66
C ASN A 881 12.23 25.10 -7.88
N SER A 882 12.58 24.47 -9.00
CA SER A 882 11.91 23.27 -9.48
C SER A 882 12.75 22.49 -10.46
N GLY A 883 12.44 21.21 -10.62
CA GLY A 883 13.01 20.42 -11.70
C GLY A 883 12.09 19.32 -12.17
N ASN A 884 12.45 18.76 -13.32
CA ASN A 884 11.77 17.64 -13.92
C ASN A 884 12.77 16.54 -14.30
N PHE A 885 12.27 15.31 -14.29
CA PHE A 885 12.98 14.13 -14.75
C PHE A 885 12.65 13.84 -16.22
N SER A 886 13.55 13.16 -16.93
CA SER A 886 13.39 12.73 -18.31
C SER A 886 14.13 11.40 -18.52
N THR A 887 13.50 10.52 -19.29
CA THR A 887 14.04 9.22 -19.71
C THR A 887 14.46 9.21 -21.19
N SER A 888 14.38 10.36 -21.86
CA SER A 888 14.62 10.44 -23.30
C SER A 888 16.09 10.21 -23.64
N THR A 889 16.40 9.08 -24.27
CA THR A 889 17.76 8.70 -24.66
C THR A 889 17.85 8.33 -26.14
N PHE A 890 19.03 8.52 -26.70
CA PHE A 890 19.48 8.01 -27.99
C PHE A 890 20.41 6.84 -27.71
N GLU A 891 20.06 5.67 -28.21
CA GLU A 891 20.87 4.47 -28.11
C GLU A 891 21.59 4.21 -29.43
N PHE A 892 22.85 3.79 -29.35
CA PHE A 892 23.61 3.38 -30.52
C PHE A 892 24.56 2.22 -30.21
N LEU A 893 24.91 1.48 -31.26
CA LEU A 893 25.96 0.47 -31.26
C LEU A 893 27.22 1.06 -31.88
N VAL A 894 28.38 0.81 -31.27
CA VAL A 894 29.67 1.16 -31.86
C VAL A 894 29.95 0.19 -33.02
N GLY A 895 30.06 0.71 -34.24
CA GLY A 895 30.24 -0.09 -35.46
C GLY A 895 29.01 -0.90 -35.87
N ASP A 896 27.83 -0.26 -35.91
CA ASP A 896 26.54 -0.92 -36.14
C ASP A 896 26.42 -1.62 -37.51
N ASP A 897 27.20 -1.17 -38.51
CA ASP A 897 27.27 -1.80 -39.83
C ASP A 897 28.25 -3.00 -39.89
N GLY A 898 28.92 -3.32 -38.78
CA GLY A 898 29.95 -4.35 -38.68
C GLY A 898 31.37 -3.86 -39.01
N ASN A 899 31.54 -2.58 -39.38
CA ASN A 899 32.83 -1.92 -39.50
C ASN A 899 33.20 -1.22 -38.19
N CYS A 900 34.49 -1.18 -37.88
CA CYS A 900 35.01 -0.54 -36.66
C CYS A 900 36.39 0.04 -36.93
N ASN A 901 36.44 1.04 -37.80
CA ASN A 901 37.68 1.75 -38.07
C ASN A 901 38.02 2.63 -36.85
N VAL A 902 39.18 2.36 -36.24
CA VAL A 902 39.61 3.13 -35.07
C VAL A 902 40.23 4.44 -35.52
N SER A 903 39.57 5.57 -35.22
CA SER A 903 40.13 6.90 -35.45
C SER A 903 41.05 7.32 -34.31
N ASN A 904 42.32 7.62 -34.61
CA ASN A 904 43.28 8.11 -33.61
C ASN A 904 43.56 9.63 -33.75
N SER A 905 42.91 10.30 -34.70
CA SER A 905 43.16 11.70 -35.04
C SER A 905 42.20 12.69 -34.38
N CYS A 906 41.15 12.22 -33.70
CA CYS A 906 40.11 13.07 -33.14
C CYS A 906 40.37 13.38 -31.65
N ALA A 907 41.00 14.51 -31.39
CA ALA A 907 41.23 14.98 -30.02
C ALA A 907 39.89 15.36 -29.33
N VAL A 908 39.63 14.76 -28.16
CA VAL A 908 38.44 15.02 -27.34
C VAL A 908 38.54 16.39 -26.66
N SER A 909 37.47 17.17 -26.68
CA SER A 909 37.39 18.48 -26.03
C SER A 909 36.66 18.38 -24.68
N LEU A 910 37.41 18.18 -23.60
CA LEU A 910 36.82 17.95 -22.27
C LEU A 910 36.63 19.26 -21.48
N PRO A 911 35.59 19.34 -20.62
CA PRO A 911 35.41 20.48 -19.74
C PRO A 911 36.53 20.53 -18.67
N PRO A 912 36.85 21.72 -18.12
CA PRO A 912 37.76 21.84 -16.98
C PRO A 912 37.31 20.97 -15.80
N VAL A 913 38.24 20.28 -15.14
CA VAL A 913 37.92 19.44 -13.97
C VAL A 913 37.42 20.31 -12.82
N VAL A 914 36.27 19.96 -12.26
CA VAL A 914 35.70 20.61 -11.08
C VAL A 914 36.11 19.83 -9.83
N ASN A 915 36.88 20.47 -8.96
CA ASN A 915 37.22 19.94 -7.65
C ASN A 915 36.06 20.24 -6.67
N LEU A 916 35.18 19.26 -6.50
CA LEU A 916 34.05 19.39 -5.57
C LEU A 916 34.56 19.59 -4.14
N ARG A 917 34.06 20.62 -3.45
CA ARG A 917 34.26 20.80 -2.01
C ARG A 917 33.53 19.67 -1.29
N PRO A 918 34.22 18.81 -0.52
CA PRO A 918 33.54 17.75 0.21
C PRO A 918 32.71 18.35 1.34
N GLY A 919 31.56 17.74 1.66
CA GLY A 919 30.66 18.26 2.68
C GLY A 919 29.18 18.08 2.35
N VAL A 920 28.33 18.84 3.03
CA VAL A 920 26.87 18.75 2.94
C VAL A 920 26.36 19.54 1.74
N PHE A 921 25.51 18.94 0.92
CA PHE A 921 24.83 19.55 -0.22
C PHE A 921 23.32 19.37 -0.09
N PHE A 922 22.57 20.46 -0.14
CA PHE A 922 21.10 20.42 -0.13
C PHE A 922 20.51 21.56 -0.95
N ASN A 923 19.22 21.48 -1.22
CA ASN A 923 18.49 22.59 -1.81
C ASN A 923 18.15 23.61 -0.70
N PRO A 924 18.71 24.83 -0.68
CA PRO A 924 18.46 25.79 0.39
C PRO A 924 17.00 26.24 0.48
N ARG A 925 16.22 26.06 -0.59
CA ARG A 925 14.77 26.30 -0.59
C ARG A 925 13.96 25.09 -0.10
N ARG A 926 14.57 23.93 0.10
CA ARG A 926 13.94 22.71 0.62
C ARG A 926 14.91 21.94 1.52
N ALA A 927 15.40 22.60 2.57
CA ALA A 927 16.28 21.97 3.55
C ALA A 927 15.55 20.84 4.30
N GLY A 928 16.28 19.76 4.63
CA GLY A 928 15.72 18.53 5.21
C GLY A 928 15.87 17.28 4.32
N ASN A 929 16.35 17.47 3.10
CA ASN A 929 16.78 16.42 2.17
C ASN A 929 18.11 16.88 1.53
N GLY A 930 19.13 16.02 1.53
CA GLY A 930 20.42 16.37 0.96
C GLY A 930 21.45 15.26 1.01
N LEU A 931 22.56 15.49 0.33
CA LEU A 931 23.70 14.60 0.24
C LEU A 931 24.80 15.08 1.19
N VAL A 932 25.55 14.17 1.81
CA VAL A 932 26.90 14.50 2.26
C VAL A 932 27.88 13.75 1.38
N SER A 933 28.69 14.50 0.62
CA SER A 933 29.41 13.98 -0.53
C SER A 933 30.91 14.27 -0.49
N HIS A 934 31.69 13.34 -1.04
CA HIS A 934 33.14 13.44 -1.16
C HIS A 934 33.62 12.75 -2.44
N VAL A 935 34.79 13.14 -2.93
CA VAL A 935 35.48 12.50 -4.06
C VAL A 935 36.72 11.77 -3.54
N VAL A 936 36.74 10.46 -3.66
CA VAL A 936 37.82 9.58 -3.20
C VAL A 936 38.78 9.32 -4.36
N PRO A 937 40.05 9.79 -4.29
CA PRO A 937 41.04 9.44 -5.29
C PRO A 937 41.45 7.97 -5.17
N VAL A 938 41.50 7.26 -6.29
CA VAL A 938 41.94 5.86 -6.34
C VAL A 938 43.13 5.75 -7.30
N PRO A 939 44.31 5.29 -6.82
CA PRO A 939 45.49 5.17 -7.68
C PRO A 939 45.23 4.30 -8.92
N GLY A 940 45.52 4.85 -10.10
CA GLY A 940 45.36 4.14 -11.38
C GLY A 940 43.91 3.97 -11.86
N GLN A 941 42.93 4.59 -11.20
CA GLN A 941 41.51 4.51 -11.58
C GLN A 941 40.86 5.90 -11.59
N LEU A 942 39.66 6.00 -12.17
CA LEU A 942 38.84 7.19 -12.03
C LEU A 942 38.47 7.40 -10.55
N PRO A 943 38.48 8.66 -10.06
CA PRO A 943 38.09 8.93 -8.68
C PRO A 943 36.62 8.56 -8.45
N ILE A 944 36.29 8.15 -7.24
CA ILE A 944 34.95 7.68 -6.86
C ILE A 944 34.23 8.80 -6.13
N PHE A 945 33.07 9.20 -6.63
CA PHE A 945 32.10 9.99 -5.87
C PHE A 945 31.38 9.07 -4.91
N PHE A 946 31.37 9.45 -3.64
CA PHE A 946 30.57 8.82 -2.60
C PHE A 946 29.68 9.88 -1.97
N ALA A 947 28.39 9.58 -1.84
CA ALA A 947 27.46 10.38 -1.07
C ALA A 947 26.50 9.52 -0.25
N ALA A 948 26.35 9.88 1.03
CA ALA A 948 25.19 9.46 1.81
C ALA A 948 24.05 10.44 1.54
N TRP A 949 22.93 9.93 1.02
CA TRP A 949 21.73 10.70 0.73
C TRP A 949 20.73 10.59 1.88
N TYR A 950 20.55 11.68 2.61
CA TYR A 950 19.62 11.81 3.72
C TYR A 950 18.29 12.35 3.22
N THR A 951 17.22 11.57 3.40
CA THR A 951 15.88 11.92 2.92
C THR A 951 14.80 11.27 3.80
N GLY A 952 13.53 11.33 3.37
CA GLY A 952 12.38 10.68 4.02
C GLY A 952 11.66 9.69 3.13
N ASN A 953 10.84 8.82 3.73
CA ASN A 953 9.78 8.10 3.05
C ASN A 953 8.54 9.02 2.89
N ALA A 954 7.51 8.56 2.16
CA ALA A 954 6.25 9.28 1.99
C ALA A 954 5.62 9.68 3.34
N ASP A 955 5.66 8.78 4.33
CA ASP A 955 5.20 9.02 5.70
C ASP A 955 6.09 9.95 6.55
N ARG A 956 7.05 10.64 5.93
CA ARG A 956 8.03 11.54 6.55
C ARG A 956 8.97 10.88 7.56
N THR A 957 9.03 9.56 7.62
CA THR A 957 10.04 8.86 8.42
C THR A 957 11.42 8.99 7.77
N PRO A 958 12.47 9.35 8.53
CA PRO A 958 13.83 9.46 7.99
C PRO A 958 14.34 8.15 7.41
N THR A 959 14.97 8.24 6.25
CA THR A 959 15.69 7.15 5.59
C THR A 959 16.96 7.67 4.94
N TRP A 960 17.84 6.77 4.52
CA TRP A 960 19.07 7.16 3.83
C TRP A 960 19.41 6.16 2.73
N TYR A 961 20.09 6.66 1.70
CA TYR A 961 20.61 5.88 0.59
C TYR A 961 22.10 6.15 0.39
N ILE A 962 22.80 5.29 -0.33
CA ILE A 962 24.15 5.54 -0.81
C ILE A 962 24.12 5.78 -2.32
N VAL A 963 24.72 6.87 -2.75
CA VAL A 963 24.97 7.18 -4.16
C VAL A 963 26.48 7.12 -4.39
N GLN A 964 26.93 6.12 -5.13
CA GLN A 964 28.35 5.89 -5.37
C GLN A 964 28.63 5.56 -6.83
N GLY A 965 29.57 6.27 -7.45
CA GLY A 965 29.95 6.06 -8.85
C GLY A 965 31.27 6.72 -9.21
N GLN A 966 31.84 6.33 -10.36
CA GLN A 966 33.07 6.97 -10.87
C GLN A 966 32.77 8.38 -11.38
N VAL A 967 33.70 9.30 -11.12
CA VAL A 967 33.66 10.66 -11.66
C VAL A 967 34.38 10.67 -13.00
N GLN A 968 33.67 11.04 -14.06
CA GLN A 968 34.23 11.26 -15.38
C GLN A 968 33.53 12.43 -16.07
N ASP A 969 34.29 13.34 -16.66
CA ASP A 969 33.74 14.51 -17.37
C ASP A 969 32.85 15.39 -16.46
N ASN A 970 33.25 15.51 -15.18
CA ASN A 970 32.49 16.13 -14.08
C ASN A 970 31.10 15.52 -13.84
N GLN A 971 30.83 14.33 -14.40
CA GLN A 971 29.58 13.60 -14.24
C GLN A 971 29.82 12.30 -13.47
N VAL A 972 28.81 11.91 -12.70
CA VAL A 972 28.73 10.65 -11.97
C VAL A 972 27.46 9.95 -12.43
N VAL A 973 27.63 8.70 -12.84
CA VAL A 973 26.54 7.77 -13.17
C VAL A 973 26.57 6.70 -12.08
N ALA A 974 25.56 6.66 -11.22
CA ALA A 974 25.56 5.81 -10.03
C ALA A 974 24.24 5.08 -9.82
N PRO A 975 24.24 3.86 -9.28
CA PRO A 975 23.05 3.29 -8.65
C PRO A 975 22.72 4.06 -7.35
N ILE A 976 21.45 3.99 -6.95
CA ILE A 976 21.00 4.36 -5.61
C ILE A 976 20.87 3.08 -4.81
N LEU A 977 21.62 2.98 -3.72
CA LEU A 977 21.67 1.78 -2.89
C LEU A 977 20.88 2.01 -1.59
N ARG A 978 19.90 1.14 -1.32
CA ARG A 978 19.29 0.99 -0.01
C ARG A 978 20.06 -0.07 0.76
N VAL A 979 20.31 0.20 2.03
CA VAL A 979 20.94 -0.75 2.94
C VAL A 979 19.98 -1.00 4.10
N THR A 980 19.81 -2.26 4.50
CA THR A 980 18.94 -2.68 5.61
C THR A 980 19.69 -3.61 6.55
N ARG A 981 19.42 -3.53 7.85
CA ARG A 981 20.07 -4.41 8.83
C ARG A 981 19.33 -5.74 8.92
N ASP A 982 20.08 -6.83 8.78
CA ASP A 982 19.58 -8.16 9.12
C ASP A 982 19.58 -8.32 10.64
N VAL A 983 18.40 -8.18 11.24
CA VAL A 983 18.20 -8.32 12.69
C VAL A 983 18.17 -9.78 13.15
N ALA A 984 18.04 -10.73 12.22
CA ALA A 984 18.06 -12.16 12.51
C ALA A 984 19.49 -12.73 12.53
N ALA A 985 20.46 -12.06 11.90
CA ALA A 985 21.87 -12.43 11.96
C ALA A 985 22.42 -12.33 13.40
N GLY A 986 23.16 -13.37 13.82
CA GLY A 986 23.88 -13.39 15.11
C GLY A 986 25.08 -12.44 15.20
N THR A 987 25.44 -11.79 14.09
CA THR A 987 26.50 -10.77 13.95
C THR A 987 25.93 -9.54 13.26
N PHE A 988 26.59 -8.38 13.35
CA PHE A 988 26.13 -7.18 12.64
C PHE A 988 26.26 -7.38 11.12
N SER A 989 25.14 -7.64 10.44
CA SER A 989 25.05 -7.88 9.00
C SER A 989 24.04 -6.94 8.35
N VAL A 990 24.25 -6.65 7.06
CA VAL A 990 23.39 -5.78 6.27
C VAL A 990 23.15 -6.35 4.87
N ASP A 991 21.94 -6.12 4.35
CA ASP A 991 21.59 -6.36 2.96
C ASP A 991 21.72 -5.07 2.15
N ARG A 992 22.16 -5.19 0.89
CA ARG A 992 22.32 -4.07 -0.04
C ARG A 992 21.45 -4.32 -1.27
N GLN A 993 20.63 -3.35 -1.61
CA GLN A 993 19.73 -3.40 -2.75
C GLN A 993 19.91 -2.15 -3.62
N THR A 994 20.05 -2.34 -4.93
CA THR A 994 19.87 -1.23 -5.89
C THR A 994 18.38 -0.93 -5.98
N VAL A 995 17.99 0.31 -5.68
CA VAL A 995 16.58 0.77 -5.63
C VAL A 995 16.29 1.90 -6.60
N GLY A 996 17.25 2.22 -7.46
CA GLY A 996 17.14 3.31 -8.40
C GLY A 996 18.48 3.72 -9.00
N SER A 997 18.47 4.86 -9.68
CA SER A 997 19.66 5.43 -10.31
C SER A 997 19.77 6.92 -10.11
N ALA A 998 21.00 7.41 -10.07
CA ALA A 998 21.33 8.83 -9.94
C ALA A 998 22.32 9.27 -11.02
N ARG A 999 22.19 10.54 -11.41
CA ARG A 999 23.15 11.27 -12.24
C ARG A 999 23.54 12.54 -11.46
N VAL A 1000 24.81 12.67 -11.14
CA VAL A 1000 25.34 13.88 -10.47
C VAL A 1000 26.24 14.60 -11.46
N HIS A 1001 26.09 15.91 -11.58
CA HIS A 1001 27.04 16.73 -12.34
C HIS A 1001 27.58 17.86 -11.48
N PHE A 1002 28.90 18.04 -11.48
CA PHE A 1002 29.56 19.10 -10.71
C PHE A 1002 29.47 20.41 -11.50
N VAL A 1003 28.60 21.32 -11.04
CA VAL A 1003 28.40 22.64 -11.66
C VAL A 1003 29.52 23.59 -11.24
N SER A 1004 29.92 23.52 -9.96
CA SER A 1004 31.07 24.22 -9.41
C SER A 1004 31.60 23.47 -8.18
N ALA A 1005 32.62 24.01 -7.51
CA ALA A 1005 33.12 23.42 -6.26
C ALA A 1005 32.03 23.34 -5.16
N GLU A 1006 31.00 24.19 -5.20
CA GLU A 1006 29.96 24.30 -4.17
C GLU A 1006 28.53 24.11 -4.72
N LYS A 1007 28.37 23.68 -5.97
CA LYS A 1007 27.07 23.39 -6.59
C LYS A 1007 27.10 22.10 -7.40
N ILE A 1008 26.07 21.27 -7.23
CA ILE A 1008 25.84 20.06 -8.04
C ILE A 1008 24.43 20.06 -8.61
N LEU A 1009 24.25 19.47 -9.80
CA LEU A 1009 22.94 19.07 -10.29
C LEU A 1009 22.76 17.59 -9.96
N PHE A 1010 21.77 17.29 -9.13
CA PHE A 1010 21.41 15.95 -8.69
C PHE A 1010 20.12 15.51 -9.38
N ASN A 1011 20.22 14.52 -10.25
CA ASN A 1011 19.09 13.87 -10.92
C ASN A 1011 18.97 12.44 -10.40
N TYR A 1012 17.76 12.01 -10.09
CA TYR A 1012 17.50 10.71 -9.47
C TYR A 1012 16.21 10.08 -9.99
N PHE A 1013 16.15 8.76 -9.86
CA PHE A 1013 14.95 7.95 -10.07
C PHE A 1013 14.94 6.79 -9.06
N ILE A 1014 13.83 6.62 -8.33
CA ILE A 1014 13.61 5.53 -7.36
C ILE A 1014 12.58 4.56 -7.94
N ASP A 1015 12.97 3.30 -8.13
CA ASP A 1015 12.19 2.32 -8.89
C ASP A 1015 10.89 1.95 -8.17
N ALA A 1016 10.96 1.71 -6.85
CA ALA A 1016 9.84 1.24 -6.05
C ALA A 1016 8.66 2.22 -6.01
N THR A 1017 8.94 3.53 -6.11
CA THR A 1017 7.93 4.60 -6.08
C THR A 1017 7.72 5.25 -7.44
N SER A 1018 8.43 4.80 -8.48
CA SER A 1018 8.48 5.47 -9.80
C SER A 1018 8.76 6.97 -9.70
N GLU A 1019 9.56 7.37 -8.71
CA GLU A 1019 9.77 8.75 -8.35
C GLU A 1019 11.06 9.29 -8.97
N GLY A 1020 10.92 10.20 -9.92
CA GLY A 1020 12.04 10.87 -10.58
C GLY A 1020 12.07 12.37 -10.33
N GLY A 1021 13.28 12.94 -10.18
CA GLY A 1021 13.46 14.37 -9.98
C GLY A 1021 14.84 14.88 -10.41
N SER A 1022 14.94 16.21 -10.55
CA SER A 1022 16.20 16.92 -10.76
C SER A 1022 16.23 18.12 -9.83
N GLU A 1023 17.33 18.33 -9.11
CA GLU A 1023 17.51 19.47 -8.21
C GLU A 1023 18.94 20.02 -8.29
N ILE A 1024 19.08 21.34 -8.13
CA ILE A 1024 20.38 21.97 -7.89
C ILE A 1024 20.60 21.97 -6.38
N LEU A 1025 21.68 21.34 -5.93
CA LEU A 1025 22.08 21.31 -4.53
C LEU A 1025 23.32 22.19 -4.34
N SER A 1026 23.29 23.00 -3.29
CA SER A 1026 24.38 23.89 -2.91
C SER A 1026 25.06 23.39 -1.63
N HIS A 1027 26.36 23.66 -1.50
CA HIS A 1027 27.11 23.35 -0.29
C HIS A 1027 26.50 24.10 0.92
N GLY A 1028 26.23 23.40 2.01
CA GLY A 1028 25.47 23.93 3.15
C GLY A 1028 26.15 25.08 3.90
N PHE A 1029 27.48 25.11 3.84
CA PHE A 1029 28.32 26.15 4.46
C PHE A 1029 29.05 26.99 3.41
N GLN A 1030 28.34 27.33 2.32
CA GLN A 1030 28.87 28.07 1.18
C GLN A 1030 29.64 29.32 1.62
N GLY A 1031 30.84 29.51 1.10
CA GLY A 1031 31.67 30.69 1.39
C GLY A 1031 32.30 30.73 2.80
N LEU A 1032 32.01 29.76 3.68
CA LEU A 1032 32.69 29.64 4.97
C LEU A 1032 34.00 28.85 4.82
N ALA A 1033 35.03 29.25 5.58
CA ALA A 1033 36.30 28.53 5.65
C ALA A 1033 36.13 27.17 6.35
N SER A 1034 36.98 26.20 6.00
CA SER A 1034 37.06 24.91 6.68
C SER A 1034 37.51 25.08 8.13
N GLY A 1035 36.94 24.29 9.05
CA GLY A 1035 37.34 24.28 10.45
C GLY A 1035 38.75 23.68 10.66
N THR A 1036 39.44 24.10 11.71
CA THR A 1036 40.71 23.49 12.15
C THR A 1036 40.51 22.85 13.53
N PRO A 1037 40.69 21.51 13.67
CA PRO A 1037 41.07 20.56 12.64
C PRO A 1037 39.95 20.30 11.62
N ASN A 1038 40.32 20.04 10.36
CA ASN A 1038 39.36 19.70 9.31
C ASN A 1038 39.10 18.18 9.31
N ARG A 1039 37.91 17.78 9.75
CA ARG A 1039 37.47 16.37 9.80
C ARG A 1039 36.42 16.03 8.75
N THR A 1040 36.21 16.90 7.78
CA THR A 1040 35.22 16.73 6.71
C THR A 1040 35.45 15.41 5.98
N GLY A 1041 34.43 14.55 5.98
CA GLY A 1041 34.56 13.19 5.44
C GLY A 1041 33.54 12.22 6.02
N THR A 1042 33.56 10.99 5.49
CA THR A 1042 32.76 9.88 6.02
C THR A 1042 33.59 9.01 6.95
N TRP A 1043 33.11 8.80 8.17
CA TRP A 1043 33.72 8.03 9.24
C TRP A 1043 32.91 6.76 9.50
N PHE A 1044 33.59 5.62 9.63
CA PHE A 1044 32.94 4.32 9.79
C PHE A 1044 33.81 3.37 10.60
N TYR A 1045 33.23 2.24 11.00
CA TYR A 1045 33.95 1.12 11.61
C TYR A 1045 34.09 -0.01 10.59
N GLY A 1046 35.31 -0.30 10.12
CA GLY A 1046 35.53 -1.28 9.04
C GLY A 1046 35.23 -2.75 9.36
N GLN A 1047 34.74 -3.07 10.56
CA GLN A 1047 34.23 -4.40 10.90
C GLN A 1047 32.70 -4.44 11.01
N GLU A 1048 32.02 -3.29 10.94
CA GLU A 1048 30.55 -3.19 10.93
C GLU A 1048 30.11 -2.33 9.74
N ASP A 1049 29.78 -2.98 8.63
CA ASP A 1049 29.33 -2.30 7.41
C ASP A 1049 27.89 -1.79 7.51
N GLY A 1050 27.58 -0.72 6.79
CA GLY A 1050 26.21 -0.23 6.62
C GLY A 1050 25.73 0.79 7.65
N TRP A 1051 26.58 1.27 8.55
CA TRP A 1051 26.32 2.47 9.36
C TRP A 1051 27.57 3.34 9.43
N GLY A 1052 27.41 4.61 9.81
CA GLY A 1052 28.54 5.52 9.94
C GLY A 1052 28.12 6.96 10.14
N GLN A 1053 29.07 7.86 10.01
CA GLN A 1053 28.88 9.29 10.23
C GLN A 1053 29.49 10.10 9.09
N THR A 1054 28.86 11.19 8.69
CA THR A 1054 29.40 12.14 7.72
C THR A 1054 29.59 13.50 8.35
N TYR A 1055 30.77 14.06 8.20
CA TYR A 1055 31.23 15.27 8.87
C TYR A 1055 31.43 16.38 7.84
N ASP A 1056 31.11 17.60 8.24
CA ASP A 1056 31.47 18.84 7.54
C ASP A 1056 31.99 19.85 8.57
N SER A 1057 33.29 20.15 8.50
CA SER A 1057 34.01 21.02 9.43
C SER A 1057 34.08 22.44 8.86
N TYR A 1058 33.52 23.41 9.57
CA TYR A 1058 33.42 24.79 9.10
C TYR A 1058 33.72 25.80 10.22
N VAL A 1059 34.05 27.04 9.85
CA VAL A 1059 34.20 28.16 10.79
C VAL A 1059 32.99 29.08 10.69
N ALA A 1060 32.27 29.24 11.80
CA ALA A 1060 31.20 30.21 11.93
C ALA A 1060 31.43 31.08 13.16
N ASN A 1061 31.35 32.41 13.00
CA ASN A 1061 31.61 33.38 14.07
C ASN A 1061 32.94 33.12 14.79
N THR A 1062 34.00 32.86 14.03
CA THR A 1062 35.36 32.51 14.49
C THR A 1062 35.47 31.24 15.36
N VAL A 1063 34.41 30.44 15.46
CA VAL A 1063 34.39 29.17 16.17
C VAL A 1063 34.42 28.02 15.16
N ALA A 1064 35.35 27.09 15.33
CA ALA A 1064 35.36 25.84 14.58
C ALA A 1064 34.18 24.96 15.02
N ARG A 1065 33.39 24.51 14.04
CA ARG A 1065 32.18 23.71 14.25
C ARG A 1065 32.19 22.49 13.34
N GLU A 1066 31.40 21.49 13.71
CA GLU A 1066 31.20 20.29 12.94
C GLU A 1066 29.71 20.01 12.81
N PHE A 1067 29.26 19.87 11.56
CA PHE A 1067 27.96 19.31 11.23
C PHE A 1067 28.13 17.82 10.97
N ILE A 1068 27.44 16.99 11.74
CA ILE A 1068 27.61 15.55 11.76
C ILE A 1068 26.25 14.90 11.53
N THR A 1069 26.13 14.14 10.45
CA THR A 1069 24.96 13.30 10.22
C THR A 1069 25.34 11.85 10.44
N THR A 1070 24.62 11.15 11.31
CA THR A 1070 24.85 9.73 11.59
C THR A 1070 23.76 8.91 10.92
N TYR A 1071 24.13 8.03 9.98
CA TYR A 1071 23.22 7.05 9.38
C TYR A 1071 23.35 5.72 10.13
N LEU A 1072 22.22 5.16 10.49
CA LEU A 1072 22.11 4.03 11.41
C LEU A 1072 20.87 3.18 11.12
N TYR A 1073 20.69 2.12 11.92
CA TYR A 1073 19.46 1.32 11.94
C TYR A 1073 18.81 1.38 13.31
N ASP A 1074 17.48 1.41 13.32
CA ASP A 1074 16.72 1.22 14.55
C ASP A 1074 16.68 -0.26 14.98
N SER A 1075 16.01 -0.53 16.11
CA SER A 1075 15.89 -1.89 16.65
C SER A 1075 15.09 -2.84 15.76
N THR A 1076 14.33 -2.33 14.79
CA THR A 1076 13.58 -3.12 13.80
C THR A 1076 14.36 -3.36 12.51
N GLY A 1077 15.59 -2.85 12.43
CA GLY A 1077 16.46 -2.99 11.26
C GLY A 1077 16.24 -1.96 10.17
N GLN A 1078 15.37 -0.97 10.41
CA GLN A 1078 15.04 0.06 9.42
C GLN A 1078 16.10 1.18 9.40
N PRO A 1079 16.47 1.70 8.22
CA PRO A 1079 17.44 2.78 8.10
C PRO A 1079 16.87 4.08 8.67
N ARG A 1080 17.68 4.78 9.47
CA ARG A 1080 17.38 6.08 10.09
C ARG A 1080 18.61 6.96 10.06
N TRP A 1081 18.42 8.25 10.29
CA TRP A 1081 19.53 9.16 10.51
C TRP A 1081 19.21 10.20 11.58
N VAL A 1082 20.26 10.70 12.21
CA VAL A 1082 20.22 11.73 13.26
C VAL A 1082 21.33 12.75 13.01
N LEU A 1083 21.19 13.94 13.58
CA LEU A 1083 22.03 15.09 13.29
C LEU A 1083 22.57 15.73 14.58
N THR A 1084 23.83 16.13 14.53
CA THR A 1084 24.50 16.95 15.54
C THR A 1084 25.21 18.10 14.87
N ASP A 1085 25.00 19.32 15.37
CA ASP A 1085 25.79 20.49 15.03
C ASP A 1085 26.32 21.10 16.31
N ALA A 1086 27.64 21.09 16.48
CA ALA A 1086 28.30 21.52 17.71
C ALA A 1086 29.68 22.13 17.44
N ALA A 1087 30.27 22.76 18.46
CA ALA A 1087 31.67 23.18 18.42
C ALA A 1087 32.58 21.95 18.21
N ALA A 1088 33.62 22.11 17.39
CA ALA A 1088 34.59 21.07 17.14
C ALA A 1088 35.35 20.74 18.43
N ALA A 1089 34.99 19.64 19.08
CA ALA A 1089 35.61 19.19 20.33
C ALA A 1089 36.17 17.77 20.16
N ASP A 1090 37.38 17.57 20.69
CA ASP A 1090 38.09 16.28 20.63
C ASP A 1090 37.53 15.26 21.63
N THR A 1091 36.89 15.75 22.71
CA THR A 1091 36.29 14.95 23.78
C THR A 1091 35.01 15.61 24.30
N GLY A 1092 34.14 14.83 24.94
CA GLY A 1092 32.88 15.30 25.52
C GLY A 1092 31.65 14.72 24.82
N ASP A 1093 30.49 14.83 25.50
CA ASP A 1093 29.22 14.40 24.95
C ASP A 1093 28.62 15.50 24.07
N LEU A 1094 28.29 15.14 22.84
CA LEU A 1094 27.63 16.01 21.88
C LEU A 1094 26.15 15.62 21.80
N PRO A 1095 25.22 16.57 22.00
CA PRO A 1095 23.80 16.29 21.87
C PRO A 1095 23.45 15.97 20.41
N THR A 1096 22.50 15.07 20.23
CA THR A 1096 22.06 14.59 18.92
C THR A 1096 20.54 14.70 18.83
N ASN A 1097 20.04 15.11 17.67
CA ASN A 1097 18.63 15.34 17.41
C ASN A 1097 18.12 14.49 16.24
N ALA A 1098 16.85 14.13 16.33
CA ALA A 1098 16.04 13.54 15.26
C ALA A 1098 15.06 14.58 14.71
N TYR A 1099 14.68 14.41 13.45
CA TYR A 1099 13.80 15.32 12.71
C TYR A 1099 12.81 14.49 11.90
N GLN A 1100 11.58 14.95 11.75
CA GLN A 1100 10.75 14.52 10.63
C GLN A 1100 11.26 15.23 9.38
N VAL A 1101 11.30 14.51 8.27
CA VAL A 1101 11.91 15.01 7.03
C VAL A 1101 10.97 14.81 5.85
N HIS A 1102 11.30 15.41 4.72
CA HIS A 1102 10.50 15.25 3.52
C HIS A 1102 11.19 14.27 2.57
N CYS A 1103 10.39 13.42 1.93
CA CYS A 1103 10.86 12.61 0.82
C CYS A 1103 11.22 13.52 -0.38
N PRO A 1104 11.93 13.01 -1.39
CA PRO A 1104 12.40 13.84 -2.51
C PRO A 1104 11.24 14.53 -3.25
N SER A 1105 10.11 13.85 -3.36
CA SER A 1105 8.86 14.27 -3.98
C SER A 1105 7.91 15.06 -3.11
N CYS A 1106 7.99 14.86 -1.79
CA CYS A 1106 7.03 15.39 -0.83
C CYS A 1106 7.07 16.92 -0.78
N GLY A 1107 5.94 17.53 -0.45
CA GLY A 1107 5.91 18.95 -0.11
C GLY A 1107 6.86 19.25 1.04
N TRP A 1108 7.77 20.20 0.84
CA TRP A 1108 8.58 20.73 1.94
C TRP A 1108 7.66 21.46 2.92
N ILE A 1109 7.81 21.14 4.20
CA ILE A 1109 7.25 21.91 5.32
C ILE A 1109 8.39 22.25 6.26
N ASP A 1110 8.20 23.22 7.15
CA ASP A 1110 9.18 23.46 8.20
C ASP A 1110 9.43 22.17 8.98
N PHE A 1111 10.69 21.74 9.00
CA PHE A 1111 11.15 20.53 9.68
C PHE A 1111 11.90 20.86 10.97
N PHE A 1112 12.27 22.13 11.21
CA PHE A 1112 12.97 22.53 12.42
C PHE A 1112 12.05 22.57 13.65
N ASP A 1113 10.74 22.71 13.47
CA ASP A 1113 9.79 22.55 14.57
C ASP A 1113 9.52 21.09 14.94
N SER A 1114 10.00 20.14 14.12
CA SER A 1114 9.95 18.70 14.39
C SER A 1114 11.16 18.18 15.18
N VAL A 1115 12.12 19.05 15.56
CA VAL A 1115 13.33 18.66 16.32
C VAL A 1115 12.93 17.91 17.58
N LYS A 1116 13.48 16.72 17.75
CA LYS A 1116 13.37 15.94 18.98
C LYS A 1116 14.76 15.52 19.47
N PRO A 1117 15.05 15.60 20.78
CA PRO A 1117 16.27 15.03 21.34
C PRO A 1117 16.34 13.52 21.04
N ALA A 1118 17.47 13.06 20.52
CA ALA A 1118 17.71 11.66 20.16
C ALA A 1118 18.86 11.04 20.97
N GLY A 1119 19.36 11.73 22.00
CA GLY A 1119 20.45 11.27 22.86
C GLY A 1119 21.74 12.02 22.62
N SER A 1120 22.87 11.31 22.71
CA SER A 1120 24.21 11.90 22.57
C SER A 1120 25.23 10.94 21.99
N MET A 1121 26.32 11.50 21.48
CA MET A 1121 27.52 10.78 21.10
C MET A 1121 28.76 11.36 21.78
N ARG A 1122 29.73 10.50 22.07
CA ARG A 1122 31.06 10.85 22.57
C ARG A 1122 32.10 10.36 21.58
N ARG A 1123 33.06 11.22 21.28
CA ARG A 1123 34.17 10.93 20.37
C ARG A 1123 35.50 11.17 21.07
N SER A 1124 36.51 10.44 20.65
CA SER A 1124 37.90 10.66 21.07
C SER A 1124 38.82 10.38 19.89
N PHE A 1125 39.53 11.39 19.41
CA PHE A 1125 40.45 11.27 18.29
C PHE A 1125 41.87 11.06 18.79
N VAL A 1126 42.53 10.02 18.29
CA VAL A 1126 43.94 9.71 18.61
C VAL A 1126 44.88 10.12 17.46
N ALA A 1127 44.33 10.32 16.27
CA ALA A 1127 45.01 10.86 15.08
C ALA A 1127 44.02 11.65 14.21
N PRO A 1128 44.49 12.43 13.22
CA PRO A 1128 43.61 13.18 12.30
C PRO A 1128 42.61 12.30 11.53
N ASN A 1129 42.90 11.01 11.36
CA ASN A 1129 42.12 10.07 10.55
C ASN A 1129 41.55 8.88 11.34
N SER A 1130 41.72 8.83 12.67
CA SER A 1130 41.24 7.73 13.51
C SER A 1130 40.82 8.17 14.91
N GLY A 1131 39.81 7.49 15.44
CA GLY A 1131 39.27 7.76 16.77
C GLY A 1131 38.39 6.63 17.29
N THR A 1132 37.66 6.92 18.36
CA THR A 1132 36.64 6.04 18.93
C THR A 1132 35.32 6.77 19.05
N LEU A 1133 34.23 6.03 18.94
CA LEU A 1133 32.86 6.52 19.02
C LEU A 1133 32.08 5.72 20.08
N SER A 1134 31.43 6.43 21.00
CA SER A 1134 30.39 5.89 21.87
C SER A 1134 29.11 6.66 21.65
N THR A 1135 27.98 5.97 21.64
CA THR A 1135 26.68 6.57 21.34
C THR A 1135 25.59 5.98 22.20
N THR A 1136 24.65 6.84 22.57
CA THR A 1136 23.45 6.47 23.32
C THR A 1136 22.26 7.11 22.63
N PHE A 1137 21.82 6.53 21.51
CA PHE A 1137 20.72 7.08 20.73
C PHE A 1137 19.40 6.38 21.05
N THR A 1138 18.36 7.19 21.28
CA THR A 1138 16.97 6.75 21.45
C THR A 1138 16.11 7.58 20.51
N LEU A 1139 15.54 6.93 19.50
CA LEU A 1139 14.73 7.61 18.51
C LEU A 1139 13.34 7.90 19.10
N PRO A 1140 12.81 9.12 18.91
CA PRO A 1140 11.51 9.52 19.43
C PRO A 1140 10.39 9.22 18.44
N LEU A 1141 9.16 9.02 18.93
CA LEU A 1141 7.97 8.85 18.09
C LEU A 1141 7.87 9.92 16.98
N PRO A 1142 7.51 9.54 15.74
CA PRO A 1142 7.11 8.20 15.31
C PRO A 1142 8.27 7.22 15.06
N MET A 1143 9.52 7.69 15.09
CA MET A 1143 10.70 6.86 14.90
C MET A 1143 10.98 6.06 16.18
N LEU A 1144 10.54 4.81 16.25
CA LEU A 1144 10.79 3.95 17.43
C LEU A 1144 12.12 3.19 17.28
N GLY A 1145 12.95 3.21 18.32
CA GLY A 1145 14.09 2.30 18.46
C GLY A 1145 15.30 2.92 19.15
N THR A 1146 16.34 2.11 19.31
CA THR A 1146 17.60 2.52 19.95
C THR A 1146 18.80 2.11 19.12
N TRP A 1147 19.87 2.89 19.20
CA TRP A 1147 21.16 2.53 18.63
C TRP A 1147 22.25 2.96 19.60
N ASN A 1148 22.94 1.98 20.16
CA ASN A 1148 23.98 2.20 21.15
C ASN A 1148 25.28 1.54 20.71
N ARG A 1149 26.39 2.25 20.86
CA ARG A 1149 27.76 1.74 20.65
C ARG A 1149 28.64 2.21 21.79
N ASN A 1150 29.65 1.40 22.12
CA ASN A 1150 30.58 1.73 23.17
C ASN A 1150 32.02 1.58 22.68
N GLN A 1151 32.72 2.71 22.53
CA GLN A 1151 34.12 2.81 22.17
C GLN A 1151 34.48 2.03 20.89
N VAL A 1152 33.60 2.04 19.89
CA VAL A 1152 33.91 1.38 18.61
C VAL A 1152 34.98 2.19 17.87
N PRO A 1153 36.02 1.54 17.30
CA PRO A 1153 37.01 2.21 16.46
C PRO A 1153 36.35 2.83 15.23
N ILE A 1154 36.68 4.08 14.92
CA ILE A 1154 36.25 4.74 13.69
C ILE A 1154 37.44 5.27 12.91
N SER A 1155 37.36 5.18 11.59
CA SER A 1155 38.33 5.72 10.65
C SER A 1155 37.62 6.47 9.53
N ILE A 1156 38.27 7.51 9.01
CA ILE A 1156 37.78 8.26 7.87
C ILE A 1156 38.07 7.51 6.55
N LEU A 1157 37.09 7.47 5.65
CA LEU A 1157 37.19 6.85 4.33
C LEU A 1157 38.13 7.64 3.38
N THR A 1158 38.24 8.95 3.59
CA THR A 1158 39.00 9.87 2.75
C THR A 1158 40.35 10.21 3.37
N PRO A 1159 41.43 10.40 2.58
CA PRO A 1159 42.65 11.03 3.08
C PRO A 1159 42.34 12.39 3.70
N VAL A 1160 43.04 12.77 4.77
CA VAL A 1160 42.95 14.15 5.30
C VAL A 1160 43.43 15.08 4.19
N LEU A 1161 42.56 15.98 3.73
CA LEU A 1161 42.95 16.96 2.72
C LEU A 1161 44.14 17.76 3.28
N PRO A 1162 45.29 17.82 2.58
CA PRO A 1162 46.39 18.65 3.02
C PRO A 1162 45.89 20.09 3.14
N GLU A 1163 46.29 20.77 4.21
CA GLU A 1163 45.99 22.18 4.46
C GLU A 1163 46.23 22.98 3.17
N GLN A 1164 45.17 23.51 2.55
CA GLN A 1164 45.33 24.60 1.61
C GLN A 1164 45.71 25.82 2.46
N GLN A 1165 47.01 26.08 2.53
CA GLN A 1165 47.57 27.37 2.97
C GLN A 1165 47.14 28.50 2.05
#